data_AF-A0AA85F2H6-F1
#
_entry.id   AF-A0AA85F2H6-F1
#
_cell.length_a   1.000
_cell.length_b   1.000
_cell.length_c   1.000
_cell.angle_alpha   90.00
_cell.angle_beta   90.00
_cell.angle_gamma   90.00
#
_symmetry.space_group_name_H-M   'P 1'
#
loop_
_entity.id
_entity.type
_entity.pdbx_description
1 polymer ?
#
loop_
_entity_poly.entity_id
_entity_poly.type
_entity_poly.pdbx_seq_one_letter_code
_entity_poly.pdbx_strand_id
1 'polypeptide(L)'
;MWFPPVSDNPTPFNIERELLPTVISEPSSKTSSLSSTTGTLDRDSLKENCPQYTPQNVRYQHYPVPKVRCLSFPYQTLPSCGSAVYLYTWSLPRSDIMTQLCSLAAACFRDTSTTVGLLFSKPISKKGYVCRIPLYLTRGMARSRVRLTGKFTLSEKELKCVESAHHVIAELITNIAHMSHVGYKPSDPLLRAHFDRQNASTNIPESLRVVLFDRFGDLSFNPEKANILSLVTLIRLPDYTVDYEALGALLEWSLCRDKGISTADDNFPTHVKPVHGIVPKWRIRLSQIPQDNWVGLVVKPNHLPDSDPGMFSISKVSSETASSPAPETLASKLGDIQNVKGSSPLTYSDYYRIKYQQMKTISFTIDPSLPLFECLRITRHQNSTQVNAGLRKNKASIKPSLFLADACLVHPLSSWIWFQVSLLPSILYQMSRALLASQLFTELNYELKSPQPFSQIRINSLTISNDSLSHTTILVPDRLSVPVFLNGEPMEQNIFDFEVDRATSEIDKELDNKAHSESLEKSTICPHPNNLFEPTTLLGARDAVDLERLEFYGDSFLHFIATLCVYGTNPQDADEGCLSSKRGSLVSNAHLCDIACDLKWYEYCTGQTFSPPEHFLPPCYSVASEACKYDPRLYTRLTDKSLADMVEALIGCFLLRSGLSAAFNLLHYFQICPVSWSTLKNDKHYKVEAPWHFFLQPKLYSELNCGNALNASCRSLHISKEIILELNQRFFHLQEKLGYYFKGIELLAEAMTHQSSINKQYWGNYQS
;
A
#
# COMPACT_ATOMS: atom_id res chain seq x y z
N MET A 1 17.49 -32.16 2.30
CA MET A 1 16.67 -32.38 1.10
C MET A 1 17.49 -33.23 0.14
N TRP A 2 17.03 -34.45 -0.12
CA TRP A 2 17.64 -35.33 -1.10
C TRP A 2 17.15 -34.88 -2.47
N PHE A 3 18.06 -34.50 -3.37
CA PHE A 3 17.74 -34.32 -4.77
C PHE A 3 17.97 -35.66 -5.46
N PRO A 4 17.00 -36.22 -6.21
CA PRO A 4 17.27 -37.40 -7.01
C PRO A 4 18.20 -37.02 -8.19
N PRO A 5 19.07 -37.94 -8.65
CA PRO A 5 19.94 -37.67 -9.78
C PRO A 5 19.12 -37.59 -11.07
N VAL A 6 19.40 -36.56 -11.86
CA VAL A 6 18.89 -36.41 -13.23
C VAL A 6 19.53 -37.49 -14.09
N SER A 7 18.73 -38.39 -14.67
CA SER A 7 19.19 -39.29 -15.73
C SER A 7 18.90 -38.67 -17.09
N ASP A 8 19.95 -38.44 -17.87
CA ASP A 8 19.88 -38.07 -19.27
C ASP A 8 19.30 -39.22 -20.11
N ASN A 9 18.03 -39.10 -20.51
CA ASN A 9 17.51 -39.44 -21.85
C ASN A 9 15.96 -39.32 -21.88
N PRO A 10 15.37 -38.60 -22.85
CA PRO A 10 13.94 -38.45 -22.96
C PRO A 10 13.33 -39.62 -23.75
N THR A 11 12.38 -40.35 -23.15
CA THR A 11 11.41 -41.16 -23.89
C THR A 11 10.03 -40.51 -23.79
N PRO A 12 9.30 -40.31 -24.90
CA PRO A 12 8.03 -39.61 -24.89
C PRO A 12 6.92 -40.57 -24.46
N PHE A 13 6.29 -40.29 -23.32
CA PHE A 13 5.02 -40.91 -22.95
C PHE A 13 3.86 -40.04 -23.43
N ASN A 14 3.20 -40.49 -24.49
CA ASN A 14 1.87 -40.03 -24.91
C ASN A 14 0.85 -40.43 -23.84
N ILE A 15 0.09 -39.45 -23.35
CA ILE A 15 -1.19 -39.69 -22.66
C ILE A 15 -2.26 -38.99 -23.49
N GLU A 16 -3.15 -39.80 -24.06
CA GLU A 16 -4.34 -39.37 -24.78
C GLU A 16 -5.24 -38.52 -23.87
N ARG A 17 -5.61 -37.33 -24.36
CA ARG A 17 -6.63 -36.47 -23.74
C ARG A 17 -8.00 -36.98 -24.17
N GLU A 18 -8.77 -37.53 -23.24
CA GLU A 18 -10.21 -37.63 -23.40
C GLU A 18 -10.84 -36.22 -23.30
N LEU A 19 -11.61 -35.89 -24.34
CA LEU A 19 -12.38 -34.68 -24.49
C LEU A 19 -13.69 -34.80 -23.69
N LEU A 20 -13.97 -33.83 -22.82
CA LEU A 20 -15.32 -33.56 -22.32
C LEU A 20 -15.74 -32.12 -22.63
N PRO A 21 -17.02 -31.87 -22.99
CA PRO A 21 -17.41 -30.73 -23.80
C PRO A 21 -17.74 -29.47 -22.99
N THR A 22 -17.27 -28.34 -23.53
CA THR A 22 -17.62 -26.96 -23.18
C THR A 22 -19.07 -26.64 -23.56
N VAL A 23 -19.88 -26.18 -22.60
CA VAL A 23 -21.14 -25.46 -22.88
C VAL A 23 -20.96 -24.01 -22.40
N ILE A 24 -20.82 -23.12 -23.38
CA ILE A 24 -20.86 -21.67 -23.25
C ILE A 24 -22.28 -21.26 -23.63
N SER A 25 -22.97 -20.50 -22.78
CA SER A 25 -24.15 -19.72 -23.20
C SER A 25 -24.15 -18.34 -22.54
N GLU A 26 -23.84 -17.34 -23.36
CA GLU A 26 -24.18 -15.94 -23.12
C GLU A 26 -25.71 -15.75 -23.23
N PRO A 27 -26.32 -14.77 -22.54
CA PRO A 27 -27.63 -14.28 -22.92
C PRO A 27 -27.53 -12.89 -23.56
N SER A 28 -27.84 -12.85 -24.86
CA SER A 28 -28.13 -11.65 -25.64
C SER A 28 -29.58 -11.21 -25.46
N SER A 29 -29.78 -9.89 -25.43
CA SER A 29 -31.03 -9.16 -25.57
C SER A 29 -31.94 -9.60 -26.72
N LYS A 30 -33.27 -9.62 -26.52
CA LYS A 30 -34.25 -8.85 -27.32
C LYS A 30 -35.71 -9.00 -26.83
N THR A 31 -36.39 -7.87 -27.02
CA THR A 31 -37.78 -7.43 -26.85
C THR A 31 -38.90 -8.24 -27.53
N SER A 32 -40.09 -8.25 -26.90
CA SER A 32 -41.48 -8.10 -27.45
C SER A 32 -42.47 -9.08 -26.78
N SER A 33 -43.78 -8.87 -26.58
CA SER A 33 -44.71 -7.74 -26.37
C SER A 33 -46.12 -8.37 -26.22
N LEU A 34 -47.02 -7.76 -25.44
CA LEU A 34 -48.50 -8.00 -25.29
C LEU A 34 -48.95 -9.29 -24.55
N SER A 35 -50.03 -9.35 -23.75
CA SER A 35 -51.12 -8.41 -23.39
C SER A 35 -51.95 -8.92 -22.19
N SER A 36 -52.47 -7.98 -21.37
CA SER A 36 -53.73 -7.95 -20.56
C SER A 36 -54.19 -9.21 -19.79
N THR A 37 -54.51 -9.17 -18.48
CA THR A 37 -55.73 -8.53 -17.91
C THR A 37 -55.71 -8.46 -16.37
N THR A 38 -56.12 -7.30 -15.85
CA THR A 38 -56.92 -6.99 -14.62
C THR A 38 -56.84 -7.84 -13.35
N GLY A 39 -56.65 -7.17 -12.19
CA GLY A 39 -57.13 -7.65 -10.90
C GLY A 39 -56.41 -7.06 -9.68
N THR A 40 -56.94 -5.95 -9.15
CA THR A 40 -56.66 -5.42 -7.81
C THR A 40 -56.94 -6.45 -6.71
N LEU A 41 -56.09 -6.54 -5.66
CA LEU A 41 -56.49 -6.58 -4.24
C LEU A 41 -55.27 -6.73 -3.32
N ASP A 42 -55.32 -5.95 -2.24
CA ASP A 42 -54.47 -6.00 -1.05
C ASP A 42 -54.39 -7.41 -0.44
N ARG A 43 -53.21 -7.76 0.10
CA ARG A 43 -53.11 -8.25 1.49
C ARG A 43 -51.67 -8.47 1.94
N ASP A 44 -51.41 -7.89 3.10
CA ASP A 44 -50.41 -8.31 4.08
C ASP A 44 -50.33 -9.83 4.27
N SER A 45 -49.17 -10.22 4.80
CA SER A 45 -48.88 -11.52 5.42
C SER A 45 -48.89 -12.75 4.51
N LEU A 46 -47.68 -13.20 4.14
CA LEU A 46 -47.18 -14.58 4.17
C LEU A 46 -45.99 -14.71 3.20
N LYS A 47 -44.77 -14.73 3.74
CA LYS A 47 -43.63 -15.39 3.10
C LYS A 47 -42.90 -16.23 4.12
N GLU A 48 -43.25 -17.51 4.11
CA GLU A 48 -42.46 -18.59 4.65
C GLU A 48 -41.13 -18.72 3.88
N ASN A 49 -40.05 -18.77 4.65
CA ASN A 49 -38.89 -19.66 4.53
C ASN A 49 -38.38 -20.01 3.12
N CYS A 50 -37.44 -19.19 2.64
CA CYS A 50 -36.33 -19.66 1.81
C CYS A 50 -35.04 -19.22 2.54
N PRO A 51 -34.10 -20.13 2.90
CA PRO A 51 -32.94 -19.77 3.68
C PRO A 51 -32.01 -18.90 2.83
N GLN A 52 -32.07 -17.59 3.05
CA GLN A 52 -31.00 -16.69 2.67
C GLN A 52 -29.77 -17.08 3.49
N TYR A 53 -28.74 -17.56 2.79
CA TYR A 53 -27.40 -17.74 3.33
C TYR A 53 -26.92 -16.35 3.78
N THR A 54 -27.11 -16.03 5.05
CA THR A 54 -26.51 -14.87 5.69
C THR A 54 -25.05 -15.24 5.95
N PRO A 55 -24.06 -14.52 5.41
CA PRO A 55 -22.68 -14.77 5.78
C PRO A 55 -22.59 -14.54 7.30
N GLN A 56 -22.02 -15.53 8.00
CA GLN A 56 -21.75 -15.46 9.43
C GLN A 56 -21.18 -14.08 9.79
N ASN A 57 -21.69 -13.46 10.85
CA ASN A 57 -21.25 -12.15 11.35
C ASN A 57 -19.73 -12.15 11.59
N VAL A 58 -18.95 -11.75 10.59
CA VAL A 58 -17.50 -11.53 10.73
C VAL A 58 -17.32 -10.33 11.66
N ARG A 59 -16.80 -10.56 12.87
CA ARG A 59 -16.56 -9.51 13.86
C ARG A 59 -15.31 -8.73 13.45
N TYR A 60 -15.52 -7.51 12.97
CA TYR A 60 -14.42 -6.57 12.70
C TYR A 60 -14.02 -5.84 13.97
N GLN A 61 -12.72 -5.71 14.20
CA GLN A 61 -12.15 -4.86 15.24
C GLN A 61 -11.45 -3.65 14.62
N HIS A 62 -11.41 -2.54 15.37
CA HIS A 62 -10.77 -1.31 14.93
C HIS A 62 -9.46 -1.13 15.70
N TYR A 63 -8.35 -1.19 14.98
CA TYR A 63 -7.01 -1.00 15.54
C TYR A 63 -6.48 0.38 15.17
N PRO A 64 -5.72 1.05 16.04
CA PRO A 64 -5.14 2.35 15.70
C PRO A 64 -4.16 2.20 14.53
N VAL A 65 -4.15 3.20 13.64
CA VAL A 65 -3.15 3.30 12.57
C VAL A 65 -1.77 3.44 13.22
N PRO A 66 -0.77 2.64 12.78
CA PRO A 66 0.53 2.59 13.42
C PRO A 66 1.29 3.90 13.30
N LYS A 67 1.96 4.29 14.39
CA LYS A 67 2.90 5.41 14.42
C LYS A 67 4.32 4.90 14.29
N VAL A 68 5.01 5.30 13.22
CA VAL A 68 6.42 4.98 13.06
C VAL A 68 7.21 5.78 14.08
N ARG A 69 7.92 5.09 14.98
CA ARG A 69 8.52 5.77 16.12
C ARG A 69 9.61 6.77 15.72
N CYS A 70 10.39 6.48 14.67
CA CYS A 70 11.42 7.41 14.19
C CYS A 70 10.86 8.64 13.43
N LEU A 71 9.55 8.64 13.12
CA LEU A 71 8.86 9.76 12.48
C LEU A 71 8.00 10.57 13.46
N SER A 72 7.78 10.10 14.68
CA SER A 72 6.79 10.66 15.60
C SER A 72 7.38 11.01 16.97
N PHE A 73 6.59 11.70 17.79
CA PHE A 73 6.93 11.99 19.18
C PHE A 73 7.02 10.68 20.00
N PRO A 74 7.95 10.55 20.98
CA PRO A 74 8.91 11.56 21.48
C PRO A 74 10.27 11.58 20.77
N TYR A 75 10.50 10.71 19.79
CA TYR A 75 11.79 10.66 19.11
C TYR A 75 12.02 11.94 18.29
N GLN A 76 11.05 12.29 17.44
CA GLN A 76 11.00 13.57 16.75
C GLN A 76 10.39 14.64 17.64
N THR A 77 10.86 15.86 17.45
CA THR A 77 10.32 17.10 18.01
C THR A 77 10.18 18.10 16.87
N LEU A 78 9.45 19.20 17.07
CA LEU A 78 9.45 20.27 16.07
C LEU A 78 10.89 20.82 15.93
N PRO A 79 11.34 21.12 14.70
CA PRO A 79 12.61 21.80 14.48
C PRO A 79 12.71 23.07 15.34
N SER A 80 13.82 23.25 16.04
CA SER A 80 14.05 24.41 16.90
C SER A 80 15.12 25.33 16.30
N CYS A 81 15.01 26.63 16.59
CA CYS A 81 15.97 27.64 16.12
C CYS A 81 17.40 27.28 16.57
N GLY A 82 18.36 27.37 15.65
CA GLY A 82 19.78 27.08 15.92
C GLY A 82 20.12 25.58 16.08
N SER A 83 19.13 24.70 16.14
CA SER A 83 19.34 23.25 16.15
C SER A 83 19.56 22.71 14.74
N ALA A 84 20.26 21.58 14.64
CA ALA A 84 20.42 20.90 13.36
C ALA A 84 19.09 20.34 12.85
N VAL A 85 18.79 20.61 11.59
CA VAL A 85 17.62 20.12 10.86
C VAL A 85 18.10 19.22 9.72
N TYR A 86 17.41 18.10 9.53
CA TYR A 86 17.75 17.09 8.53
C TYR A 86 16.76 17.15 7.38
N LEU A 87 17.25 17.47 6.18
CA LEU A 87 16.45 17.60 4.97
C LEU A 87 16.41 16.27 4.21
N TYR A 88 15.20 15.76 4.02
CA TYR A 88 14.92 14.61 3.17
C TYR A 88 14.13 15.05 1.94
N THR A 89 14.59 14.61 0.77
CA THR A 89 13.88 14.78 -0.50
C THR A 89 13.79 13.42 -1.19
N TRP A 90 13.01 13.33 -2.26
CA TRP A 90 12.97 12.14 -3.09
C TRP A 90 13.34 12.46 -4.53
N SER A 91 14.19 11.62 -5.13
CA SER A 91 14.48 11.73 -6.56
C SER A 91 13.40 11.05 -7.39
N LEU A 92 13.03 11.70 -8.49
CA LEU A 92 12.13 11.17 -9.50
C LEU A 92 12.93 10.98 -10.81
N PRO A 93 12.48 10.10 -11.73
CA PRO A 93 12.97 10.10 -13.10
C PRO A 93 12.88 11.48 -13.76
N ARG A 94 13.58 11.65 -14.88
CA ARG A 94 13.59 12.91 -15.65
C ARG A 94 12.16 13.38 -15.95
N SER A 95 11.95 14.69 -15.98
CA SER A 95 10.62 15.29 -16.08
C SER A 95 9.86 14.89 -17.36
N ASP A 96 10.57 14.68 -18.47
CA ASP A 96 10.00 14.18 -19.73
C ASP A 96 9.41 12.77 -19.58
N ILE A 97 10.12 11.87 -18.89
CA ILE A 97 9.63 10.53 -18.55
C ILE A 97 8.40 10.64 -17.64
N MET A 98 8.45 11.52 -16.64
CA MET A 98 7.32 11.72 -15.71
C MET A 98 6.07 12.27 -16.41
N THR A 99 6.21 13.24 -17.33
CA THR A 99 5.08 13.73 -18.15
C THR A 99 4.51 12.63 -19.03
N GLN A 100 5.38 11.81 -19.65
CA GLN A 100 4.95 10.66 -20.44
C GLN A 100 4.11 9.71 -19.59
N LEU A 101 4.58 9.32 -18.39
CA LEU A 101 3.85 8.45 -17.46
C LEU A 101 2.50 9.05 -17.01
N CYS A 102 2.45 10.37 -16.90
CA CYS A 102 1.26 11.12 -16.53
C CYS A 102 0.28 11.34 -17.69
N SER A 103 0.62 10.91 -18.91
CA SER A 103 -0.09 11.26 -20.14
C SER A 103 -0.23 12.79 -20.33
N LEU A 104 0.83 13.52 -20.01
CA LEU A 104 0.97 14.96 -20.21
C LEU A 104 1.98 15.24 -21.34
N ALA A 105 1.95 16.44 -21.89
CA ALA A 105 3.00 16.92 -22.80
C ALA A 105 4.26 17.28 -22.00
N ALA A 106 5.45 17.11 -22.59
CA ALA A 106 6.72 17.43 -21.92
C ALA A 106 6.79 18.88 -21.43
N ALA A 107 6.20 19.82 -22.20
CA ALA A 107 6.13 21.23 -21.86
C ALA A 107 5.34 21.53 -20.57
N CYS A 108 4.48 20.61 -20.11
CA CYS A 108 3.70 20.79 -18.88
C CYS A 108 4.58 20.88 -17.63
N PHE A 109 5.71 20.15 -17.57
CA PHE A 109 6.63 20.20 -16.42
C PHE A 109 7.79 21.15 -16.73
N ARG A 110 7.50 22.45 -16.66
CA ARG A 110 8.48 23.54 -16.73
C ARG A 110 9.02 23.87 -15.33
N ASP A 111 10.18 24.51 -15.27
CA ASP A 111 10.80 25.05 -14.06
C ASP A 111 10.97 24.02 -12.93
N THR A 112 11.65 22.91 -13.24
CA THR A 112 11.92 21.80 -12.31
C THR A 112 13.03 22.11 -11.29
N SER A 113 13.39 23.38 -11.10
CA SER A 113 14.39 23.84 -10.13
C SER A 113 13.87 23.87 -8.70
N THR A 114 12.57 23.68 -8.49
CA THR A 114 11.96 23.63 -7.16
C THR A 114 11.43 22.23 -6.89
N THR A 115 11.66 21.70 -5.70
CA THR A 115 11.12 20.42 -5.23
C THR A 115 10.50 20.53 -3.84
N VAL A 116 9.70 19.56 -3.43
CA VAL A 116 9.21 19.44 -2.06
C VAL A 116 10.23 18.71 -1.19
N GLY A 117 10.42 19.15 0.04
CA GLY A 117 11.30 18.54 1.04
C GLY A 117 10.63 18.36 2.41
N LEU A 118 11.15 17.41 3.19
CA LEU A 118 10.74 17.12 4.56
C LEU A 118 11.87 17.47 5.52
N LEU A 119 11.56 18.24 6.55
CA LEU A 119 12.49 18.68 7.58
C LEU A 119 12.19 17.95 8.89
N PHE A 120 13.17 17.17 9.37
CA PHE A 120 13.09 16.46 10.64
C PHE A 120 14.09 17.04 11.66
N SER A 121 13.74 16.97 12.94
CA SER A 121 14.65 17.36 14.04
C SER A 121 15.79 16.37 14.26
N LYS A 122 15.59 15.10 13.89
CA LYS A 122 16.56 14.00 14.01
C LYS A 122 16.54 13.12 12.77
N PRO A 123 17.63 12.39 12.47
CA PRO A 123 17.65 11.47 11.34
C PRO A 123 16.61 10.35 11.51
N ILE A 124 15.98 9.94 10.40
CA ILE A 124 14.97 8.87 10.40
C ILE A 124 15.58 7.48 10.08
N SER A 125 16.83 7.45 9.61
CA SER A 125 17.61 6.25 9.30
C SER A 125 19.11 6.57 9.43
N LYS A 126 19.95 5.56 9.69
CA LYS A 126 21.42 5.72 9.68
C LYS A 126 21.97 5.81 8.27
N LYS A 127 21.29 5.22 7.28
CA LYS A 127 21.65 5.33 5.87
C LYS A 127 21.05 6.60 5.26
N GLY A 128 21.85 7.28 4.43
CA GLY A 128 21.38 8.44 3.67
C GLY A 128 20.32 8.06 2.64
N TYR A 129 20.39 6.87 2.05
CA TYR A 129 19.33 6.31 1.21
C TYR A 129 18.38 5.47 2.07
N VAL A 130 17.16 5.98 2.31
CA VAL A 130 16.22 5.41 3.28
C VAL A 130 15.43 4.28 2.63
N CYS A 131 14.68 4.60 1.57
CA CYS A 131 13.86 3.62 0.88
C CYS A 131 13.58 3.98 -0.58
N ARG A 132 13.28 2.93 -1.36
CA ARG A 132 12.77 3.02 -2.72
C ARG A 132 11.26 2.78 -2.71
N ILE A 133 10.50 3.69 -3.30
CA ILE A 133 9.04 3.67 -3.31
C ILE A 133 8.53 3.57 -4.75
N PRO A 134 7.67 2.59 -5.10
CA PRO A 134 6.99 2.58 -6.38
C PRO A 134 5.85 3.61 -6.40
N LEU A 135 5.73 4.31 -7.52
CA LEU A 135 4.67 5.24 -7.84
C LEU A 135 3.97 4.79 -9.11
N TYR A 136 2.70 4.40 -9.00
CA TYR A 136 1.90 3.91 -10.11
C TYR A 136 1.09 5.04 -10.74
N LEU A 137 1.39 5.37 -11.99
CA LEU A 137 0.83 6.49 -12.73
C LEU A 137 -0.06 6.01 -13.89
N THR A 138 -0.66 6.95 -14.62
CA THR A 138 -1.64 6.61 -15.66
C THR A 138 -1.08 5.71 -16.74
N ARG A 139 0.19 5.80 -17.17
CA ARG A 139 0.74 4.91 -18.22
C ARG A 139 1.65 3.80 -17.73
N GLY A 140 2.16 3.87 -16.51
CA GLY A 140 3.18 2.96 -16.02
C GLY A 140 3.62 3.34 -14.61
N MET A 141 4.73 2.79 -14.16
CA MET A 141 5.29 2.96 -12.82
C MET A 141 6.62 3.70 -12.87
N ALA A 142 6.89 4.50 -11.84
CA ALA A 142 8.20 5.08 -11.54
C ALA A 142 8.69 4.64 -10.16
N ARG A 143 10.01 4.63 -9.95
CA ARG A 143 10.64 4.40 -8.65
C ARG A 143 11.16 5.72 -8.09
N SER A 144 10.63 6.11 -6.94
CA SER A 144 11.05 7.28 -6.16
C SER A 144 12.05 6.87 -5.08
N ARG A 145 13.07 7.68 -4.79
CA ARG A 145 14.13 7.32 -3.84
C ARG A 145 14.25 8.36 -2.75
N VAL A 146 13.82 8.03 -1.54
CA VAL A 146 13.86 8.93 -0.38
C VAL A 146 15.27 8.99 0.19
N ARG A 147 15.87 10.18 0.24
CA ARG A 147 17.28 10.38 0.59
C ARG A 147 17.45 11.57 1.54
N LEU A 148 18.36 11.43 2.49
CA LEU A 148 18.92 12.56 3.25
C LEU A 148 19.80 13.37 2.29
N THR A 149 19.40 14.60 2.00
CA THR A 149 20.07 15.47 1.02
C THR A 149 20.74 16.68 1.64
N GLY A 150 20.36 17.09 2.85
CA GLY A 150 20.98 18.22 3.52
C GLY A 150 20.92 18.13 5.04
N LYS A 151 21.84 18.84 5.69
CA LYS A 151 21.83 19.12 7.13
C LYS A 151 22.24 20.57 7.34
N PHE A 152 21.37 21.36 7.94
CA PHE A 152 21.61 22.78 8.18
C PHE A 152 20.88 23.26 9.44
N THR A 153 21.13 24.51 9.83
CA THR A 153 20.45 25.19 10.94
C THR A 153 19.54 26.28 10.39
N LEU A 154 18.41 26.53 11.02
CA LEU A 154 17.51 27.61 10.68
C LEU A 154 17.58 28.72 11.73
N SER A 155 17.63 29.97 11.29
CA SER A 155 17.39 31.14 12.14
C SER A 155 15.92 31.25 12.52
N GLU A 156 15.61 32.07 13.54
CA GLU A 156 14.23 32.25 14.01
C GLU A 156 13.29 32.78 12.91
N LYS A 157 13.79 33.69 12.05
CA LYS A 157 13.01 34.23 10.93
C LYS A 157 12.74 33.17 9.86
N GLU A 158 13.74 32.37 9.53
CA GLU A 158 13.62 31.31 8.54
C GLU A 158 12.69 30.19 9.02
N LEU A 159 12.79 29.80 10.29
CA LEU A 159 11.92 28.80 10.90
C LEU A 159 10.45 29.26 10.88
N LYS A 160 10.15 30.50 11.29
CA LYS A 160 8.79 31.04 11.23
C LYS A 160 8.23 31.08 9.81
N CYS A 161 9.06 31.40 8.82
CA CYS A 161 8.67 31.36 7.41
C CYS A 161 8.32 29.95 6.95
N VAL A 162 9.17 28.96 7.29
CA VAL A 162 8.95 27.55 6.98
C VAL A 162 7.71 26.99 7.68
N GLU A 163 7.49 27.31 8.95
CA GLU A 163 6.29 26.90 9.71
C GLU A 163 5.03 27.48 9.09
N SER A 164 5.03 28.78 8.77
CA SER A 164 3.89 29.44 8.11
C SER A 164 3.59 28.78 6.76
N ALA A 165 4.62 28.51 5.96
CA ALA A 165 4.42 27.87 4.66
C ALA A 165 4.00 26.40 4.80
N HIS A 166 4.46 25.70 5.83
CA HIS A 166 4.04 24.33 6.13
C HIS A 166 2.53 24.25 6.37
N HIS A 167 1.93 25.21 7.09
CA HIS A 167 0.48 25.26 7.27
C HIS A 167 -0.27 25.38 5.93
N VAL A 168 0.19 26.28 5.05
CA VAL A 168 -0.41 26.47 3.72
C VAL A 168 -0.25 25.21 2.86
N ILE A 169 0.94 24.60 2.87
CA ILE A 169 1.23 23.38 2.14
C ILE A 169 0.38 22.21 2.68
N ALA A 170 0.20 22.08 3.99
CA ALA A 170 -0.63 21.04 4.61
C ALA A 170 -2.10 21.12 4.18
N GLU A 171 -2.65 22.34 4.06
CA GLU A 171 -3.98 22.57 3.49
C GLU A 171 -4.03 22.12 2.02
N LEU A 172 -3.05 22.58 1.22
CA LEU A 172 -2.96 22.22 -0.19
C LEU A 172 -2.79 20.71 -0.41
N ILE A 173 -2.02 19.98 0.39
CA ILE A 173 -1.85 18.53 0.21
C ILE A 173 -3.13 17.77 0.57
N THR A 174 -3.83 18.19 1.63
CA THR A 174 -5.06 17.54 2.09
C THR A 174 -6.18 17.67 1.06
N ASN A 175 -6.26 18.80 0.35
CA ASN A 175 -7.31 19.03 -0.65
C ASN A 175 -6.82 19.79 -1.88
N ILE A 176 -5.82 19.25 -2.60
CA ILE A 176 -5.10 19.96 -3.68
C ILE A 176 -5.99 20.42 -4.85
N ALA A 177 -7.17 19.83 -5.01
CA ALA A 177 -8.13 20.18 -6.05
C ALA A 177 -9.34 20.98 -5.52
N HIS A 178 -9.29 21.46 -4.27
CA HIS A 178 -10.36 22.24 -3.70
C HIS A 178 -10.57 23.55 -4.46
N MET A 179 -11.83 23.90 -4.68
CA MET A 179 -12.19 25.06 -5.51
C MET A 179 -11.85 26.40 -4.84
N SER A 180 -11.77 26.45 -3.50
CA SER A 180 -11.37 27.68 -2.79
C SER A 180 -9.96 28.14 -3.18
N HIS A 181 -9.08 27.22 -3.59
CA HIS A 181 -7.69 27.55 -3.93
C HIS A 181 -7.58 28.41 -5.19
N VAL A 182 -8.55 28.32 -6.10
CA VAL A 182 -8.57 29.11 -7.34
C VAL A 182 -9.50 30.33 -7.26
N GLY A 183 -10.18 30.55 -6.13
CA GLY A 183 -11.05 31.72 -5.96
C GLY A 183 -12.55 31.45 -5.96
N TYR A 184 -13.00 30.19 -5.99
CA TYR A 184 -14.42 29.87 -5.91
C TYR A 184 -14.92 29.96 -4.46
N LYS A 185 -15.98 30.74 -4.22
CA LYS A 185 -16.60 30.88 -2.90
C LYS A 185 -17.90 30.06 -2.81
N PRO A 186 -18.13 29.31 -1.71
CA PRO A 186 -19.40 28.66 -1.43
C PRO A 186 -20.61 29.61 -1.37
N SER A 187 -20.36 30.90 -1.11
CA SER A 187 -21.37 31.95 -0.98
C SER A 187 -21.84 32.54 -2.31
N ASP A 188 -21.44 31.99 -3.45
CA ASP A 188 -21.97 32.39 -4.76
C ASP A 188 -23.47 32.03 -4.81
N PRO A 189 -24.40 32.99 -5.08
CA PRO A 189 -25.85 32.76 -4.97
C PRO A 189 -26.37 31.57 -5.80
N LEU A 190 -25.67 31.23 -6.88
CA LEU A 190 -25.95 30.05 -7.70
C LEU A 190 -25.67 28.73 -6.97
N LEU A 191 -24.66 28.70 -6.10
CA LEU A 191 -24.27 27.54 -5.31
C LEU A 191 -25.26 27.29 -4.17
N ARG A 192 -25.67 28.35 -3.46
CA ARG A 192 -26.70 28.25 -2.41
C ARG A 192 -28.05 27.87 -3.00
N ALA A 193 -28.44 28.45 -4.13
CA ALA A 193 -29.65 28.04 -4.85
C ALA A 193 -29.57 26.60 -5.41
N HIS A 194 -28.37 26.10 -5.75
CA HIS A 194 -28.19 24.73 -6.21
C HIS A 194 -28.28 23.72 -5.06
N PHE A 195 -27.62 23.98 -3.92
CA PHE A 195 -27.74 23.15 -2.71
C PHE A 195 -29.15 23.23 -2.10
N ASP A 196 -29.77 24.41 -2.06
CA ASP A 196 -31.15 24.59 -1.58
C ASP A 196 -32.16 23.89 -2.50
N ARG A 197 -31.94 23.85 -3.82
CA ARG A 197 -32.78 23.08 -4.76
C ARG A 197 -32.56 21.57 -4.65
N GLN A 198 -31.33 21.10 -4.44
CA GLN A 198 -31.06 19.67 -4.26
C GLN A 198 -31.53 19.14 -2.90
N ASN A 199 -31.56 19.98 -1.87
CA ASN A 199 -32.11 19.62 -0.55
C ASN A 199 -33.64 19.67 -0.50
N ALA A 200 -34.31 20.37 -1.44
CA ALA A 200 -35.76 20.47 -1.49
C ALA A 200 -36.46 19.34 -2.27
N SER A 201 -35.72 18.53 -3.05
CA SER A 201 -36.29 17.42 -3.81
C SER A 201 -35.45 16.15 -3.68
N THR A 202 -36.06 15.15 -3.03
CA THR A 202 -35.72 13.71 -2.99
C THR A 202 -34.88 13.19 -1.82
N ASN A 203 -35.43 12.15 -1.17
CA ASN A 203 -34.76 11.20 -0.29
C ASN A 203 -33.65 10.47 -1.07
N ILE A 204 -32.47 11.08 -1.17
CA ILE A 204 -31.26 10.42 -1.67
C ILE A 204 -30.59 9.72 -0.47
N PRO A 205 -30.22 8.43 -0.57
CA PRO A 205 -29.44 7.74 0.46
C PRO A 205 -28.18 8.53 0.82
N GLU A 206 -27.82 8.58 2.10
CA GLU A 206 -26.63 9.27 2.65
C GLU A 206 -25.34 9.03 1.81
N SER A 207 -25.24 7.86 1.17
CA SER A 207 -24.10 7.41 0.36
C SER A 207 -23.89 8.14 -0.98
N LEU A 208 -24.84 8.95 -1.45
CA LEU A 208 -24.75 9.68 -2.73
C LEU A 208 -24.64 11.20 -2.56
N ARG A 209 -24.60 11.72 -1.33
CA ARG A 209 -24.30 13.13 -1.08
C ARG A 209 -22.81 13.37 -1.28
N VAL A 210 -22.40 13.98 -2.39
CA VAL A 210 -21.06 14.55 -2.53
C VAL A 210 -20.99 15.79 -1.65
N VAL A 211 -20.76 15.57 -0.36
CA VAL A 211 -20.46 16.67 0.55
C VAL A 211 -19.02 17.10 0.27
N LEU A 212 -18.83 18.30 -0.27
CA LEU A 212 -17.55 18.98 -0.29
C LEU A 212 -17.20 19.35 1.16
N PHE A 213 -16.80 18.35 1.95
CA PHE A 213 -16.27 18.56 3.29
C PHE A 213 -14.88 19.20 3.16
N ASP A 214 -14.70 20.34 3.82
CA ASP A 214 -13.37 20.85 4.12
C ASP A 214 -12.68 19.86 5.09
N ARG A 215 -11.96 18.88 4.51
CA ARG A 215 -11.19 17.85 5.23
C ARG A 215 -9.92 18.40 5.88
N PHE A 216 -9.64 19.69 5.72
CA PHE A 216 -8.57 20.34 6.47
C PHE A 216 -9.12 21.06 7.69
N GLY A 217 -10.33 21.63 7.59
CA GLY A 217 -11.03 22.27 8.70
C GLY A 217 -11.37 21.36 9.89
N ASP A 218 -11.37 20.04 9.70
CA ASP A 218 -11.54 19.05 10.79
C ASP A 218 -10.21 18.60 11.42
N LEU A 219 -9.08 19.16 10.99
CA LEU A 219 -7.75 18.86 11.51
C LEU A 219 -7.29 19.94 12.51
N SER A 220 -6.43 19.52 13.43
CA SER A 220 -5.75 20.39 14.38
C SER A 220 -4.25 20.17 14.31
N PHE A 221 -3.48 21.26 14.38
CA PHE A 221 -2.03 21.17 14.49
C PHE A 221 -1.67 20.61 15.87
N ASN A 222 -1.24 19.35 15.90
CA ASN A 222 -0.97 18.62 17.14
C ASN A 222 0.25 17.68 16.93
N PRO A 223 1.48 18.21 17.15
CA PRO A 223 2.71 17.45 16.94
C PRO A 223 2.81 16.17 17.79
N GLU A 224 2.23 16.16 19.00
CA GLU A 224 2.30 14.99 19.90
C GLU A 224 1.41 13.84 19.42
N LYS A 225 0.22 14.17 18.90
CA LYS A 225 -0.72 13.18 18.36
C LYS A 225 -0.48 12.83 16.88
N ALA A 226 0.32 13.60 16.14
CA ALA A 226 0.58 13.37 14.72
C ALA A 226 1.30 12.02 14.45
N ASN A 227 0.99 11.41 13.29
CA ASN A 227 1.65 10.17 12.84
C ASN A 227 3.06 10.44 12.31
N ILE A 228 3.27 11.63 11.74
CA ILE A 228 4.55 12.10 11.19
C ILE A 228 4.77 13.52 11.70
N LEU A 229 5.90 13.74 12.34
CA LEU A 229 6.33 15.03 12.87
C LEU A 229 7.50 15.53 12.01
N SER A 230 7.15 16.26 10.95
CA SER A 230 8.10 16.93 10.05
C SER A 230 7.47 18.18 9.45
N LEU A 231 8.31 19.18 9.15
CA LEU A 231 7.87 20.35 8.39
C LEU A 231 8.05 20.08 6.91
N VAL A 232 7.00 20.35 6.13
CA VAL A 232 7.02 20.26 4.66
C VAL A 232 7.35 21.63 4.08
N THR A 233 8.30 21.71 3.16
CA THR A 233 8.74 22.97 2.55
C THR A 233 9.14 22.82 1.08
N LEU A 234 9.43 23.95 0.42
CA LEU A 234 9.94 24.02 -0.94
C LEU A 234 11.46 24.21 -0.93
N ILE A 235 12.15 23.43 -1.76
CA ILE A 235 13.60 23.31 -1.82
C ILE A 235 14.07 23.65 -3.23
N ARG A 236 15.12 24.45 -3.35
CA ARG A 236 15.77 24.81 -4.60
C ARG A 236 16.80 23.75 -4.98
N LEU A 237 16.78 23.33 -6.23
CA LEU A 237 17.71 22.40 -6.86
C LEU A 237 18.68 23.18 -7.78
N PRO A 238 19.95 22.76 -7.91
CA PRO A 238 20.55 21.55 -7.31
C PRO A 238 21.11 21.75 -5.90
N ASP A 239 21.01 22.95 -5.32
CA ASP A 239 21.72 23.32 -4.08
C ASP A 239 21.12 22.72 -2.80
N TYR A 240 19.90 22.16 -2.87
CA TYR A 240 19.16 21.61 -1.73
C TYR A 240 18.97 22.59 -0.57
N THR A 241 18.71 23.86 -0.89
CA THR A 241 18.42 24.94 0.07
C THR A 241 16.93 25.28 0.09
N VAL A 242 16.43 25.87 1.19
CA VAL A 242 15.04 26.30 1.28
C VAL A 242 14.78 27.45 0.29
N ASP A 243 13.73 27.35 -0.53
CA ASP A 243 13.39 28.38 -1.52
C ASP A 243 12.51 29.48 -0.91
N TYR A 244 13.12 30.41 -0.18
CA TYR A 244 12.39 31.49 0.50
C TYR A 244 11.62 32.42 -0.44
N GLU A 245 12.03 32.55 -1.71
CA GLU A 245 11.30 33.35 -2.71
C GLU A 245 9.98 32.67 -3.10
N ALA A 246 10.02 31.34 -3.33
CA ALA A 246 8.81 30.54 -3.57
C ALA A 246 7.90 30.51 -2.34
N LEU A 247 8.47 30.37 -1.13
CA LEU A 247 7.70 30.42 0.12
C LEU A 247 7.04 31.79 0.32
N GLY A 248 7.75 32.89 0.05
CA GLY A 248 7.21 34.23 0.12
C GLY A 248 6.01 34.42 -0.81
N ALA A 249 6.13 33.98 -2.06
CA ALA A 249 5.02 34.01 -3.02
C ALA A 249 3.82 33.15 -2.57
N LEU A 250 4.07 31.99 -1.97
CA LEU A 250 3.00 31.11 -1.47
C LEU A 250 2.26 31.72 -0.28
N LEU A 251 3.00 32.35 0.63
CA LEU A 251 2.44 33.06 1.78
C LEU A 251 1.66 34.31 1.37
N GLU A 252 2.14 35.03 0.37
CA GLU A 252 1.41 36.16 -0.23
C GLU A 252 0.07 35.70 -0.82
N TRP A 253 0.07 34.57 -1.53
CA TRP A 253 -1.15 33.98 -2.08
C TRP A 253 -2.16 33.63 -0.98
N SER A 254 -1.70 32.96 0.08
CA SER A 254 -2.55 32.60 1.23
C SER A 254 -3.14 33.85 1.90
N LEU A 255 -2.32 34.89 2.09
CA LEU A 255 -2.76 36.14 2.70
C LEU A 255 -3.79 36.88 1.83
N CYS A 256 -3.64 36.85 0.50
CA CYS A 256 -4.64 37.41 -0.41
C CYS A 256 -5.98 36.67 -0.31
N ARG A 257 -5.93 35.33 -0.24
CA ARG A 257 -7.11 34.47 -0.07
C ARG A 257 -7.85 34.78 1.23
N ASP A 258 -7.14 34.80 2.35
CA ASP A 258 -7.75 34.94 3.68
C ASP A 258 -8.38 36.33 3.86
N LYS A 259 -7.78 37.37 3.26
CA LYS A 259 -8.36 38.73 3.22
C LYS A 259 -9.47 38.89 2.17
N GLY A 260 -9.69 37.89 1.31
CA GLY A 260 -10.64 37.94 0.21
C GLY A 260 -10.32 39.00 -0.85
N ILE A 261 -9.06 39.41 -0.96
CA ILE A 261 -8.60 40.40 -1.94
C ILE A 261 -8.58 39.70 -3.31
N SER A 262 -9.57 40.01 -4.13
CA SER A 262 -9.75 39.43 -5.46
C SER A 262 -9.09 40.30 -6.51
N THR A 263 -8.05 39.81 -7.17
CA THR A 263 -7.44 40.52 -8.30
C THR A 263 -8.19 40.32 -9.61
N ALA A 264 -9.04 39.28 -9.74
CA ALA A 264 -9.82 39.02 -10.95
C ALA A 264 -11.02 39.96 -11.14
N ASP A 265 -11.43 40.69 -10.10
CA ASP A 265 -12.56 41.63 -10.14
C ASP A 265 -12.08 43.09 -10.32
N ASP A 266 -10.77 43.34 -10.21
CA ASP A 266 -10.16 44.64 -10.52
C ASP A 266 -10.03 44.79 -12.04
N ASN A 267 -10.68 45.80 -12.62
CA ASN A 267 -10.64 46.15 -14.06
C ASN A 267 -9.24 46.60 -14.56
N PHE A 268 -8.17 46.37 -13.79
CA PHE A 268 -6.82 46.84 -14.10
C PHE A 268 -5.90 45.71 -14.55
N PRO A 269 -5.03 45.96 -15.55
CA PRO A 269 -4.03 44.98 -16.00
C PRO A 269 -2.87 44.91 -15.01
N THR A 270 -3.09 44.29 -13.85
CA THR A 270 -1.97 43.84 -13.01
C THR A 270 -1.37 42.60 -13.62
N HIS A 271 -0.21 42.73 -14.27
CA HIS A 271 0.55 41.61 -14.76
C HIS A 271 1.16 40.83 -13.60
N VAL A 272 0.52 39.72 -13.22
CA VAL A 272 1.04 38.83 -12.19
C VAL A 272 2.07 37.89 -12.81
N LYS A 273 3.28 37.85 -12.24
CA LYS A 273 4.35 36.95 -12.67
C LYS A 273 4.50 35.81 -11.66
N PRO A 274 4.53 34.54 -12.11
CA PRO A 274 4.90 33.44 -11.24
C PRO A 274 6.34 33.59 -10.74
N VAL A 275 6.58 33.22 -9.48
CA VAL A 275 7.89 33.21 -8.83
C VAL A 275 8.24 31.76 -8.53
N HIS A 276 9.25 31.22 -9.22
CA HIS A 276 9.74 29.83 -9.04
C HIS A 276 8.62 28.77 -9.05
N GLY A 277 7.64 28.96 -9.93
CA GLY A 277 6.49 28.07 -10.07
C GLY A 277 5.31 28.35 -9.12
N ILE A 278 5.34 29.45 -8.36
CA ILE A 278 4.24 29.87 -7.48
C ILE A 278 3.61 31.17 -7.98
N VAL A 279 2.28 31.21 -8.03
CA VAL A 279 1.50 32.39 -8.39
C VAL A 279 1.07 33.12 -7.11
N PRO A 280 1.57 34.35 -6.86
CA PRO A 280 1.46 34.99 -5.54
C PRO A 280 0.12 35.68 -5.23
N LYS A 281 -0.78 35.87 -6.20
CA LYS A 281 -2.11 36.47 -5.96
C LYS A 281 -3.20 35.42 -6.01
N TRP A 282 -4.28 35.65 -5.25
CA TRP A 282 -5.41 34.75 -5.20
C TRP A 282 -6.54 35.22 -6.12
N ARG A 283 -7.28 34.27 -6.72
CA ARG A 283 -8.34 34.52 -7.69
C ARG A 283 -7.83 35.36 -8.87
N ILE A 284 -7.02 34.72 -9.71
CA ILE A 284 -6.42 35.31 -10.92
C ILE A 284 -6.99 34.62 -12.16
N ARG A 285 -7.33 35.40 -13.19
CA ARG A 285 -7.63 34.88 -14.54
C ARG A 285 -6.35 34.68 -15.32
N LEU A 286 -6.29 33.67 -16.18
CA LEU A 286 -5.09 33.39 -16.98
C LEU A 286 -4.63 34.61 -17.82
N SER A 287 -5.56 35.43 -18.30
CA SER A 287 -5.29 36.66 -19.05
C SER A 287 -4.48 37.73 -18.30
N GLN A 288 -4.51 37.70 -16.96
CA GLN A 288 -3.74 38.62 -16.12
C GLN A 288 -2.27 38.20 -15.99
N ILE A 289 -1.91 37.01 -16.48
CA ILE A 289 -0.54 36.51 -16.54
C ILE A 289 -0.01 36.71 -17.96
N PRO A 290 1.23 37.23 -18.15
CA PRO A 290 1.84 37.31 -19.47
C PRO A 290 1.90 35.95 -20.17
N GLN A 291 1.60 35.91 -21.47
CA GLN A 291 1.45 34.67 -22.26
C GLN A 291 2.69 33.76 -22.21
N ASP A 292 3.90 34.34 -22.14
CA ASP A 292 5.16 33.61 -22.04
C ASP A 292 5.27 32.70 -20.79
N ASN A 293 4.45 32.98 -19.78
CA ASN A 293 4.41 32.26 -18.51
C ASN A 293 3.21 31.31 -18.38
N TRP A 294 2.38 31.13 -19.42
CA TRP A 294 1.19 30.26 -19.34
C TRP A 294 1.55 28.78 -19.27
N VAL A 295 2.51 28.36 -20.11
CA VAL A 295 2.88 26.94 -20.23
C VAL A 295 3.46 26.43 -18.92
N GLY A 296 2.90 25.32 -18.42
CA GLY A 296 3.27 24.73 -17.13
C GLY A 296 2.49 25.28 -15.93
N LEU A 297 1.50 26.15 -16.13
CA LEU A 297 0.54 26.51 -15.09
C LEU A 297 -0.62 25.51 -15.01
N VAL A 298 -1.22 25.45 -13.82
CA VAL A 298 -2.45 24.68 -13.55
C VAL A 298 -3.64 25.64 -13.52
N VAL A 299 -4.71 25.29 -14.24
CA VAL A 299 -5.93 26.07 -14.34
C VAL A 299 -7.19 25.25 -14.07
N LYS A 300 -8.23 25.94 -13.58
CA LYS A 300 -9.59 25.46 -13.47
C LYS A 300 -10.49 26.24 -14.44
N PRO A 301 -11.03 25.59 -15.48
CA PRO A 301 -12.04 26.21 -16.32
C PRO A 301 -13.35 26.47 -15.56
N ASN A 302 -13.92 27.66 -15.75
CA ASN A 302 -15.10 28.10 -15.00
C ASN A 302 -16.40 27.37 -15.37
N HIS A 303 -16.43 26.75 -16.54
CA HIS A 303 -17.60 26.05 -17.05
C HIS A 303 -17.73 24.61 -16.53
N LEU A 304 -16.70 24.08 -15.88
CA LEU A 304 -16.75 22.75 -15.30
C LEU A 304 -17.67 22.76 -14.08
N PRO A 305 -18.52 21.73 -13.90
CA PRO A 305 -19.40 21.65 -12.75
C PRO A 305 -18.59 21.60 -11.45
N ASP A 306 -19.18 22.07 -10.36
CA ASP A 306 -18.53 22.11 -9.05
C ASP A 306 -18.23 20.70 -8.50
N SER A 307 -18.96 19.69 -8.98
CA SER A 307 -18.70 18.27 -8.69
C SER A 307 -17.47 17.70 -9.40
N ASP A 308 -16.93 18.39 -10.42
CA ASP A 308 -15.70 17.98 -11.09
C ASP A 308 -14.49 18.76 -10.54
N PRO A 309 -13.64 18.14 -9.68
CA PRO A 309 -12.43 18.76 -9.15
C PRO A 309 -11.32 18.86 -10.22
N GLY A 310 -11.62 18.62 -11.50
CA GLY A 310 -10.66 18.60 -12.60
C GLY A 310 -9.85 19.88 -12.72
N MET A 311 -8.56 19.77 -12.43
CA MET A 311 -7.51 20.75 -12.74
C MET A 311 -6.76 20.34 -14.00
N PHE A 312 -6.31 21.32 -14.78
CA PHE A 312 -5.70 21.13 -16.09
C PHE A 312 -4.35 21.84 -16.17
N SER A 313 -3.33 21.14 -16.66
CA SER A 313 -2.01 21.70 -16.95
C SER A 313 -1.99 22.26 -18.36
N ILE A 314 -1.51 23.49 -18.53
CA ILE A 314 -1.33 24.11 -19.84
C ILE A 314 -0.12 23.50 -20.54
N SER A 315 -0.32 22.98 -21.75
CA SER A 315 0.74 22.37 -22.56
C SER A 315 1.28 23.30 -23.64
N LYS A 316 0.41 24.14 -24.24
CA LYS A 316 0.78 24.99 -25.38
C LYS A 316 -0.19 26.16 -25.53
N VAL A 317 0.30 27.32 -25.98
CA VAL A 317 -0.54 28.44 -26.43
C VAL A 317 -0.92 28.22 -27.90
N SER A 318 -2.21 28.31 -28.21
CA SER A 318 -2.73 28.13 -29.57
C SER A 318 -2.63 29.43 -30.37
N SER A 319 -2.56 29.31 -31.70
CA SER A 319 -2.70 30.45 -32.62
C SER A 319 -4.16 30.87 -32.84
N GLU A 320 -5.11 30.02 -32.45
CA GLU A 320 -6.55 30.32 -32.52
C GLU A 320 -6.99 31.21 -31.36
N THR A 321 -8.01 32.04 -31.58
CA THR A 321 -8.60 32.94 -30.59
C THR A 321 -10.05 32.56 -30.31
N ALA A 322 -10.69 33.22 -29.34
CA ALA A 322 -12.09 32.98 -29.04
C ALA A 322 -13.03 33.26 -30.23
N SER A 323 -12.63 34.13 -31.15
CA SER A 323 -13.34 34.47 -32.40
C SER A 323 -13.06 33.51 -33.56
N SER A 324 -12.10 32.59 -33.42
CA SER A 324 -11.84 31.56 -34.43
C SER A 324 -13.03 30.59 -34.56
N PRO A 325 -13.26 30.02 -35.75
CA PRO A 325 -14.34 29.05 -35.96
C PRO A 325 -14.08 27.77 -35.15
N ALA A 326 -15.10 27.30 -34.43
CA ALA A 326 -15.00 26.07 -33.65
C ALA A 326 -15.00 24.83 -34.57
N PRO A 327 -14.13 23.83 -34.31
CA PRO A 327 -14.09 22.59 -35.07
C PRO A 327 -15.46 21.89 -35.13
N GLU A 328 -15.77 21.24 -36.26
CA GLU A 328 -17.02 20.49 -36.46
C GLU A 328 -17.25 19.42 -35.37
N THR A 329 -16.16 18.85 -34.82
CA THR A 329 -16.20 17.89 -33.71
C THR A 329 -16.70 18.47 -32.38
N LEU A 330 -16.52 19.78 -32.15
CA LEU A 330 -17.10 20.48 -31.02
C LEU A 330 -18.50 20.94 -31.33
N ALA A 331 -18.72 21.50 -32.53
CA ALA A 331 -20.02 21.98 -32.97
C ALA A 331 -21.11 20.88 -32.95
N SER A 332 -20.76 19.64 -33.32
CA SER A 332 -21.68 18.49 -33.28
C SER A 332 -22.17 18.12 -31.86
N LYS A 333 -21.47 18.56 -30.81
CA LYS A 333 -21.88 18.32 -29.41
C LYS A 333 -23.02 19.23 -28.94
N LEU A 334 -23.44 20.21 -29.75
CA LEU A 334 -24.55 21.12 -29.44
C LEU A 334 -25.92 20.62 -29.91
N GLY A 335 -25.99 19.45 -30.55
CA GLY A 335 -27.26 18.88 -31.08
C GLY A 335 -27.85 19.70 -32.23
N ASP A 336 -29.16 19.50 -32.51
CA ASP A 336 -29.91 20.03 -33.66
C ASP A 336 -30.12 21.58 -33.68
N ILE A 337 -29.35 22.34 -32.90
CA ILE A 337 -29.37 23.83 -32.95
C ILE A 337 -28.86 24.34 -34.34
N GLN A 338 -28.33 23.45 -35.18
CA GLN A 338 -27.74 23.75 -36.49
C GLN A 338 -28.72 23.88 -37.69
N ASN A 339 -29.98 24.25 -37.49
CA ASN A 339 -30.90 24.49 -38.62
C ASN A 339 -31.28 25.96 -38.82
N VAL A 340 -30.28 26.84 -38.92
CA VAL A 340 -30.46 28.15 -39.56
C VAL A 340 -29.42 28.30 -40.68
N LYS A 341 -29.82 27.88 -41.90
CA LYS A 341 -29.09 28.15 -43.14
C LYS A 341 -28.90 29.67 -43.28
N GLY A 342 -27.65 30.14 -43.21
CA GLY A 342 -27.26 31.54 -43.39
C GLY A 342 -26.60 32.23 -42.19
N SER A 343 -26.36 31.54 -41.07
CA SER A 343 -25.62 32.12 -39.92
C SER A 343 -24.10 31.97 -40.07
N SER A 344 -23.36 32.95 -39.54
CA SER A 344 -21.89 32.95 -39.44
C SER A 344 -21.36 31.68 -38.76
N PRO A 345 -20.15 31.20 -39.11
CA PRO A 345 -19.57 30.01 -38.49
C PRO A 345 -19.52 30.14 -36.96
N LEU A 346 -19.96 29.09 -36.25
CA LEU A 346 -19.98 29.06 -34.79
C LEU A 346 -18.56 29.25 -34.25
N THR A 347 -18.31 30.31 -33.48
CA THR A 347 -16.99 30.56 -32.87
C THR A 347 -16.79 29.75 -31.60
N TYR A 348 -15.56 29.66 -31.08
CA TYR A 348 -15.30 29.05 -29.77
C TYR A 348 -16.05 29.77 -28.64
N SER A 349 -16.12 31.10 -28.67
CA SER A 349 -16.89 31.90 -27.71
C SER A 349 -18.38 31.53 -27.76
N ASP A 350 -18.95 31.41 -28.96
CA ASP A 350 -20.35 30.99 -29.13
C ASP A 350 -20.59 29.58 -28.61
N TYR A 351 -19.68 28.65 -28.92
CA TYR A 351 -19.76 27.27 -28.43
C TYR A 351 -19.84 27.20 -26.90
N TYR A 352 -18.89 27.84 -26.21
CA TYR A 352 -18.84 27.81 -24.75
C TYR A 352 -20.05 28.50 -24.12
N ARG A 353 -20.53 29.61 -24.73
CA ARG A 353 -21.72 30.35 -24.28
C ARG A 353 -23.02 29.57 -24.45
N ILE A 354 -23.18 28.83 -25.55
CA ILE A 354 -24.39 28.04 -25.82
C ILE A 354 -24.40 26.78 -24.93
N LYS A 355 -23.26 26.09 -24.84
CA LYS A 355 -23.18 24.79 -24.16
C LYS A 355 -23.24 24.90 -22.63
N TYR A 356 -22.59 25.90 -22.04
CA TYR A 356 -22.40 25.98 -20.59
C TYR A 356 -23.12 27.20 -20.02
N GLN A 357 -24.05 26.97 -19.09
CA GLN A 357 -24.84 28.04 -18.48
C GLN A 357 -23.96 29.02 -17.69
N GLN A 358 -22.94 28.51 -16.99
CA GLN A 358 -21.98 29.30 -16.20
C GLN A 358 -21.25 30.35 -17.06
N MET A 359 -21.06 30.06 -18.34
CA MET A 359 -20.37 30.96 -19.28
C MET A 359 -21.23 32.16 -19.68
N LYS A 360 -22.56 32.09 -19.57
CA LYS A 360 -23.46 33.21 -19.93
C LYS A 360 -23.20 34.42 -19.04
N THR A 361 -22.96 34.19 -17.75
CA THR A 361 -22.74 35.24 -16.75
C THR A 361 -21.42 35.98 -16.93
N ILE A 362 -20.38 35.34 -17.48
CA ILE A 362 -19.07 35.97 -17.69
C ILE A 362 -18.82 36.38 -19.14
N SER A 363 -19.77 36.12 -20.04
CA SER A 363 -19.63 36.30 -21.49
C SER A 363 -19.24 37.72 -21.93
N PHE A 364 -19.66 38.74 -21.19
CA PHE A 364 -19.31 40.14 -21.47
C PHE A 364 -17.91 40.54 -21.01
N THR A 365 -17.24 39.70 -20.21
CA THR A 365 -15.87 39.94 -19.69
C THR A 365 -14.79 39.16 -20.44
N ILE A 366 -15.18 38.37 -21.45
CA ILE A 366 -14.25 37.56 -22.24
C ILE A 366 -13.69 38.45 -23.34
N ASP A 367 -12.37 38.67 -23.33
CA ASP A 367 -11.66 39.33 -24.41
C ASP A 367 -11.53 38.36 -25.61
N PRO A 368 -12.17 38.67 -26.75
CA PRO A 368 -12.15 37.80 -27.91
C PRO A 368 -10.79 37.74 -28.61
N SER A 369 -9.90 38.71 -28.36
CA SER A 369 -8.58 38.82 -28.98
C SER A 369 -7.52 37.91 -28.37
N LEU A 370 -7.78 37.38 -27.17
CA LEU A 370 -6.83 36.51 -26.48
C LEU A 370 -6.71 35.13 -27.17
N PRO A 371 -5.50 34.56 -27.20
CA PRO A 371 -5.28 33.23 -27.73
C PRO A 371 -5.92 32.16 -26.83
N LEU A 372 -6.38 31.09 -27.46
CA LEU A 372 -6.74 29.84 -26.78
C LEU A 372 -5.47 29.13 -26.29
N PHE A 373 -5.65 28.13 -25.43
CA PHE A 373 -4.55 27.28 -24.99
C PHE A 373 -4.96 25.82 -24.92
N GLU A 374 -4.01 24.94 -25.20
CA GLU A 374 -4.15 23.50 -25.05
C GLU A 374 -3.78 23.09 -23.62
N CYS A 375 -4.56 22.18 -23.06
CA CYS A 375 -4.31 21.66 -21.72
C CYS A 375 -4.71 20.19 -21.56
N LEU A 376 -4.15 19.58 -20.53
CA LEU A 376 -4.34 18.17 -20.18
C LEU A 376 -4.66 18.04 -18.69
N ARG A 377 -5.63 17.18 -18.36
CA ARG A 377 -6.10 16.99 -16.97
C ARG A 377 -5.02 16.35 -16.09
N ILE A 378 -4.60 17.04 -15.03
CA ILE A 378 -3.52 16.60 -14.12
C ILE A 378 -4.02 15.82 -12.90
N THR A 379 -5.28 15.99 -12.49
CA THR A 379 -5.83 15.40 -11.24
C THR A 379 -5.96 13.88 -11.24
N ARG A 380 -5.54 13.19 -12.30
CA ARG A 380 -5.62 11.73 -12.43
C ARG A 380 -4.63 11.00 -11.51
N HIS A 381 -3.62 11.72 -11.01
CA HIS A 381 -2.46 11.13 -10.33
C HIS A 381 -2.43 11.38 -8.82
N GLN A 382 -3.56 11.77 -8.21
CA GLN A 382 -3.66 12.04 -6.77
C GLN A 382 -3.46 10.80 -5.89
N ASN A 383 -3.62 9.60 -6.44
CA ASN A 383 -3.33 8.34 -5.75
C ASN A 383 -2.38 7.50 -6.60
N SER A 384 -1.10 7.46 -6.21
CA SER A 384 -0.05 6.72 -6.92
C SER A 384 0.35 5.42 -6.21
N THR A 385 -0.45 4.89 -5.29
CA THR A 385 -0.17 3.60 -4.61
C THR A 385 -0.89 2.42 -5.25
N GLN A 386 -1.77 2.65 -6.23
CA GLN A 386 -2.57 1.58 -6.85
C GLN A 386 -1.76 0.81 -7.89
N VAL A 387 -1.36 -0.41 -7.57
CA VAL A 387 -0.52 -1.28 -8.41
C VAL A 387 -1.12 -1.52 -9.80
N ASN A 388 -2.45 -1.57 -9.91
CA ASN A 388 -3.13 -1.79 -11.19
C ASN A 388 -3.21 -0.53 -12.07
N ALA A 389 -2.80 0.64 -11.58
CA ALA A 389 -2.73 1.85 -12.40
C ALA A 389 -1.69 1.65 -13.51
N GLY A 390 -1.97 2.15 -14.72
CA GLY A 390 -1.11 1.93 -15.86
C GLY A 390 -1.45 0.72 -16.73
N LEU A 391 -2.04 -0.36 -16.19
CA LEU A 391 -2.19 -1.65 -16.90
C LEU A 391 -3.35 -1.74 -17.91
N ARG A 392 -4.31 -0.81 -17.86
CA ARG A 392 -5.50 -0.85 -18.75
C ARG A 392 -5.12 -0.84 -20.24
N LYS A 393 -5.56 -1.88 -20.97
CA LYS A 393 -5.20 -2.21 -22.36
C LYS A 393 -5.61 -1.18 -23.43
N ASN A 394 -6.68 -0.42 -23.20
CA ASN A 394 -7.18 0.60 -24.14
C ASN A 394 -7.00 2.02 -23.59
N LYS A 395 -5.83 2.64 -23.84
CA LYS A 395 -5.70 4.09 -23.69
C LYS A 395 -5.66 4.73 -25.07
N ALA A 396 -6.81 5.24 -25.51
CA ALA A 396 -6.82 6.24 -26.57
C ALA A 396 -5.87 7.36 -26.17
N SER A 397 -5.10 7.88 -27.13
CA SER A 397 -4.27 9.07 -26.89
C SER A 397 -5.17 10.17 -26.34
N ILE A 398 -4.83 10.70 -25.16
CA ILE A 398 -5.61 11.77 -24.55
C ILE A 398 -5.45 12.98 -25.44
N LYS A 399 -6.53 13.39 -26.10
CA LYS A 399 -6.55 14.61 -26.90
C LYS A 399 -6.50 15.82 -25.96
N PRO A 400 -5.62 16.81 -26.22
CA PRO A 400 -5.63 18.04 -25.45
C PRO A 400 -6.98 18.75 -25.60
N SER A 401 -7.39 19.43 -24.53
CA SER A 401 -8.60 20.26 -24.52
C SER A 401 -8.21 21.72 -24.75
N LEU A 402 -8.98 22.43 -25.58
CA LEU A 402 -8.80 23.84 -25.87
C LEU A 402 -9.77 24.68 -25.03
N PHE A 403 -9.25 25.62 -24.23
CA PHE A 403 -10.06 26.50 -23.38
C PHE A 403 -9.81 27.99 -23.65
N LEU A 404 -10.79 28.81 -23.23
CA LEU A 404 -10.74 30.27 -23.27
C LEU A 404 -9.93 30.79 -22.08
N ALA A 405 -8.94 31.66 -22.32
CA ALA A 405 -8.04 32.20 -21.29
C ALA A 405 -8.77 32.93 -20.16
N ASP A 406 -9.66 33.88 -20.50
CA ASP A 406 -10.43 34.65 -19.52
C ASP A 406 -11.44 33.83 -18.70
N ALA A 407 -11.78 32.64 -19.18
CA ALA A 407 -12.72 31.74 -18.52
C ALA A 407 -12.03 30.73 -17.59
N CYS A 408 -10.74 30.89 -17.34
CA CYS A 408 -9.95 29.96 -16.55
C CYS A 408 -9.28 30.67 -15.37
N LEU A 409 -9.50 30.13 -14.18
CA LEU A 409 -8.83 30.57 -12.96
C LEU A 409 -7.53 29.80 -12.76
N VAL A 410 -6.51 30.48 -12.27
CA VAL A 410 -5.17 29.94 -12.09
C VAL A 410 -4.99 29.40 -10.67
N HIS A 411 -4.45 28.19 -10.55
CA HIS A 411 -4.06 27.59 -9.28
C HIS A 411 -2.70 28.14 -8.82
N PRO A 412 -2.45 28.33 -7.50
CA PRO A 412 -1.19 28.89 -7.00
C PRO A 412 0.05 28.11 -7.44
N LEU A 413 -0.06 26.79 -7.55
CA LEU A 413 1.05 25.90 -7.88
C LEU A 413 1.17 25.68 -9.39
N SER A 414 2.39 25.76 -9.92
CA SER A 414 2.74 25.24 -11.25
C SER A 414 2.47 23.75 -11.35
N SER A 415 2.39 23.22 -12.56
CA SER A 415 2.11 21.80 -12.83
C SER A 415 3.14 20.87 -12.21
N TRP A 416 4.41 21.27 -12.17
CA TRP A 416 5.47 20.49 -11.53
C TRP A 416 5.30 20.43 -10.01
N ILE A 417 5.12 21.58 -9.35
CA ILE A 417 4.95 21.64 -7.89
C ILE A 417 3.64 20.98 -7.48
N TRP A 418 2.54 21.24 -8.22
CA TRP A 418 1.26 20.56 -8.04
C TRP A 418 1.44 19.04 -8.07
N PHE A 419 2.16 18.54 -9.09
CA PHE A 419 2.41 17.11 -9.24
C PHE A 419 3.17 16.55 -8.04
N GLN A 420 4.25 17.20 -7.61
CA GLN A 420 5.01 16.75 -6.44
C GLN A 420 4.19 16.77 -5.14
N VAL A 421 3.42 17.82 -4.91
CA VAL A 421 2.52 17.94 -3.74
C VAL A 421 1.46 16.83 -3.76
N SER A 422 0.95 16.46 -4.95
CA SER A 422 -0.01 15.36 -5.12
C SER A 422 0.56 13.98 -4.82
N LEU A 423 1.88 13.78 -4.98
CA LEU A 423 2.56 12.52 -4.67
C LEU A 423 2.86 12.36 -3.18
N LEU A 424 2.87 13.47 -2.42
CA LEU A 424 3.31 13.47 -1.02
C LEU A 424 2.54 12.47 -0.14
N PRO A 425 1.20 12.35 -0.21
CA PRO A 425 0.47 11.35 0.56
C PRO A 425 0.94 9.92 0.28
N SER A 426 1.15 9.58 -0.99
CA SER A 426 1.62 8.25 -1.40
C SER A 426 3.06 7.99 -0.94
N ILE A 427 3.93 8.99 -1.01
CA ILE A 427 5.32 8.89 -0.57
C ILE A 427 5.40 8.70 0.94
N LEU A 428 4.66 9.51 1.72
CA LEU A 428 4.66 9.41 3.18
C LEU A 428 4.05 8.09 3.65
N TYR A 429 2.99 7.60 3.00
CA TYR A 429 2.40 6.30 3.29
C TYR A 429 3.39 5.15 3.06
N GLN A 430 4.00 5.08 1.88
CA GLN A 430 4.94 4.00 1.55
C GLN A 430 6.25 4.09 2.35
N MET A 431 6.73 5.32 2.64
CA MET A 431 7.86 5.54 3.52
C MET A 431 7.56 5.03 4.95
N SER A 432 6.36 5.30 5.46
CA SER A 432 5.94 4.83 6.78
C SER A 432 5.90 3.30 6.83
N ARG A 433 5.32 2.64 5.81
CA ARG A 433 5.32 1.18 5.69
C ARG A 433 6.72 0.58 5.64
N ALA A 434 7.63 1.21 4.88
CA ALA A 434 9.02 0.79 4.84
C ALA A 434 9.66 0.85 6.22
N LEU A 435 9.55 1.99 6.90
CA LEU A 435 10.15 2.16 8.23
C LEU A 435 9.50 1.25 9.28
N LEU A 436 8.21 0.93 9.18
CA LEU A 436 7.53 -0.07 10.01
C LEU A 436 8.10 -1.47 9.80
N ALA A 437 8.34 -1.89 8.56
CA ALA A 437 8.99 -3.18 8.28
C ALA A 437 10.39 -3.27 8.90
N SER A 438 11.16 -2.17 8.87
CA SER A 438 12.46 -2.13 9.54
C SER A 438 12.36 -2.07 11.07
N GLN A 439 11.31 -1.46 11.61
CA GLN A 439 11.04 -1.44 13.05
C GLN A 439 10.72 -2.86 13.53
N LEU A 440 9.80 -3.56 12.86
CA LEU A 440 9.46 -4.96 13.13
C LEU A 440 10.71 -5.86 13.06
N PHE A 441 11.55 -5.69 12.03
CA PHE A 441 12.82 -6.41 11.94
C PHE A 441 13.72 -6.17 13.16
N THR A 442 13.83 -4.92 13.61
CA THR A 442 14.70 -4.55 14.74
C THR A 442 14.19 -5.17 16.03
N GLU A 443 12.87 -5.15 16.26
CA GLU A 443 12.22 -5.79 17.40
C GLU A 443 12.41 -7.30 17.39
N LEU A 444 12.03 -7.97 16.30
CA LEU A 444 12.17 -9.41 16.16
C LEU A 444 13.63 -9.86 16.30
N ASN A 445 14.56 -9.15 15.67
CA ASN A 445 15.99 -9.48 15.76
C ASN A 445 16.56 -9.28 17.17
N TYR A 446 16.01 -8.36 17.97
CA TYR A 446 16.38 -8.19 19.37
C TYR A 446 15.79 -9.30 20.24
N GLU A 447 14.48 -9.55 20.13
CA GLU A 447 13.75 -10.50 20.96
C GLU A 447 14.17 -11.96 20.69
N LEU A 448 14.40 -12.33 19.43
CA LEU A 448 14.83 -13.68 19.06
C LEU A 448 16.29 -13.99 19.40
N LYS A 449 17.13 -12.97 19.65
CA LYS A 449 18.52 -13.18 20.14
C LYS A 449 18.57 -13.53 21.62
N SER A 450 17.57 -13.14 22.40
CA SER A 450 17.49 -13.40 23.83
C SER A 450 16.03 -13.64 24.23
N PRO A 451 15.46 -14.79 23.83
CA PRO A 451 14.03 -15.05 24.00
C PRO A 451 13.66 -15.09 25.48
N GLN A 452 12.72 -14.23 25.86
CA GLN A 452 11.99 -14.30 27.13
C GLN A 452 10.56 -14.77 26.83
N PRO A 453 9.86 -15.42 27.77
CA PRO A 453 8.46 -15.79 27.57
C PRO A 453 7.63 -14.55 27.22
N PHE A 454 6.74 -14.63 26.22
CA PHE A 454 5.98 -13.46 25.77
C PHE A 454 5.15 -12.79 26.89
N SER A 455 4.76 -13.56 27.91
CA SER A 455 4.07 -13.09 29.11
C SER A 455 4.88 -12.12 29.98
N GLN A 456 6.19 -11.98 29.73
CA GLN A 456 7.10 -11.06 30.44
C GLN A 456 7.68 -9.96 29.54
N ILE A 457 7.23 -9.86 28.28
CA ILE A 457 7.79 -8.91 27.31
C ILE A 457 7.37 -7.48 27.65
N ARG A 458 8.37 -6.64 27.90
CA ARG A 458 8.18 -5.19 28.00
C ARG A 458 8.20 -4.57 26.60
N ILE A 459 7.06 -4.62 25.91
CA ILE A 459 6.85 -4.05 24.55
C ILE A 459 7.19 -2.54 24.48
N ASN A 460 7.32 -1.87 25.63
CA ASN A 460 7.61 -0.44 25.73
C ASN A 460 9.07 -0.08 26.11
N SER A 461 10.02 -1.02 26.22
CA SER A 461 11.34 -0.73 26.84
C SER A 461 12.51 -0.43 25.90
N LEU A 462 12.35 -0.46 24.58
CA LEU A 462 13.35 0.14 23.70
C LEU A 462 13.14 1.65 23.68
N THR A 463 13.70 2.35 24.68
CA THR A 463 14.00 3.79 24.53
C THR A 463 14.79 3.95 23.25
N ILE A 464 14.19 4.59 22.24
CA ILE A 464 14.85 4.83 20.95
C ILE A 464 16.04 5.75 21.19
N SER A 465 17.22 5.15 21.23
CA SER A 465 18.48 5.83 21.01
C SER A 465 18.73 5.90 19.50
N ASN A 466 19.65 6.76 19.07
CA ASN A 466 20.11 6.75 17.67
C ASN A 466 20.62 5.36 17.24
N ASP A 467 21.01 4.50 18.20
CA ASP A 467 21.50 3.17 17.90
C ASP A 467 20.42 2.21 17.38
N SER A 468 19.14 2.45 17.67
CA SER A 468 18.03 1.62 17.20
C SER A 468 17.51 2.02 15.80
N LEU A 469 18.09 3.04 15.16
CA LEU A 469 17.74 3.40 13.78
C LEU A 469 18.18 2.34 12.78
N SER A 470 17.41 2.20 11.71
CA SER A 470 17.68 1.26 10.63
C SER A 470 19.06 1.46 10.00
N HIS A 471 19.78 0.36 9.81
CA HIS A 471 21.02 0.27 9.03
C HIS A 471 20.79 -0.22 7.60
N THR A 472 19.55 -0.47 7.21
CA THR A 472 19.19 -1.06 5.93
C THR A 472 18.43 -0.06 5.07
N THR A 473 18.69 -0.12 3.77
CA THR A 473 17.87 0.58 2.79
C THR A 473 16.74 -0.34 2.38
N ILE A 474 15.53 0.18 2.36
CA ILE A 474 14.33 -0.65 2.20
C ILE A 474 13.81 -0.50 0.77
N LEU A 475 13.70 -1.62 0.05
CA LEU A 475 13.17 -1.66 -1.30
C LEU A 475 11.72 -2.12 -1.20
N VAL A 476 10.78 -1.18 -1.28
CA VAL A 476 9.34 -1.51 -1.25
C VAL A 476 9.01 -2.37 -2.48
N PRO A 477 8.30 -3.49 -2.32
CA PRO A 477 7.92 -4.36 -3.44
C PRO A 477 7.12 -3.61 -4.51
N ASP A 478 7.43 -3.94 -5.76
CA ASP A 478 6.84 -3.38 -6.97
C ASP A 478 6.65 -4.44 -8.06
N ARG A 479 5.91 -4.10 -9.13
CA ARG A 479 5.55 -5.02 -10.23
C ARG A 479 6.72 -5.71 -10.92
N LEU A 480 7.90 -5.09 -10.94
CA LEU A 480 9.09 -5.64 -11.57
C LEU A 480 9.98 -6.41 -10.58
N SER A 481 9.76 -6.23 -9.27
CA SER A 481 10.59 -6.83 -8.22
C SER A 481 10.07 -8.17 -7.69
N VAL A 482 8.80 -8.49 -7.93
CA VAL A 482 8.18 -9.73 -7.44
C VAL A 482 8.11 -10.79 -8.54
N PRO A 483 8.23 -12.09 -8.20
CA PRO A 483 8.12 -13.17 -9.17
C PRO A 483 6.77 -13.11 -9.90
N VAL A 484 6.78 -13.49 -11.17
CA VAL A 484 5.73 -13.26 -12.17
C VAL A 484 4.34 -13.78 -11.78
N PHE A 485 4.16 -14.57 -10.70
CA PHE A 485 2.88 -15.17 -10.31
C PHE A 485 2.43 -14.74 -8.90
N LEU A 486 1.30 -14.03 -8.82
CA LEU A 486 0.49 -13.90 -7.61
C LEU A 486 -0.73 -14.80 -7.77
N ASN A 487 -0.88 -15.77 -6.87
CA ASN A 487 -2.06 -16.65 -6.79
C ASN A 487 -2.40 -17.40 -8.10
N GLY A 488 -1.37 -17.73 -8.89
CA GLY A 488 -1.50 -18.48 -10.15
C GLY A 488 -1.71 -17.62 -11.41
N GLU A 489 -1.96 -16.31 -11.27
CA GLU A 489 -2.11 -15.39 -12.39
C GLU A 489 -0.82 -14.57 -12.61
N PRO A 490 -0.39 -14.37 -13.88
CA PRO A 490 0.78 -13.58 -14.16
C PRO A 490 0.51 -12.11 -13.81
N MET A 491 1.39 -11.48 -13.03
CA MET A 491 1.32 -10.04 -12.83
C MET A 491 1.50 -9.35 -14.19
N GLU A 492 0.47 -8.63 -14.64
CA GLU A 492 0.54 -7.89 -15.90
C GLU A 492 1.64 -6.82 -15.79
N GLN A 493 2.65 -6.94 -16.65
CA GLN A 493 3.75 -5.99 -16.74
C GLN A 493 3.51 -5.01 -17.88
N ASN A 494 3.90 -3.76 -17.67
CA ASN A 494 3.74 -2.70 -18.66
C ASN A 494 5.09 -2.40 -19.33
N ILE A 495 5.12 -2.25 -20.66
CA ILE A 495 6.32 -1.88 -21.39
C ILE A 495 6.94 -0.57 -20.87
N PHE A 496 6.12 0.39 -20.45
CA PHE A 496 6.58 1.65 -19.87
C PHE A 496 7.34 1.45 -18.55
N ASP A 497 7.03 0.40 -17.78
CA ASP A 497 7.75 0.13 -16.53
C ASP A 497 9.22 -0.22 -16.83
N PHE A 498 9.45 -1.05 -17.85
CA PHE A 498 10.80 -1.41 -18.29
C PHE A 498 11.54 -0.24 -18.95
N GLU A 499 10.84 0.58 -19.74
CA GLU A 499 11.44 1.78 -20.35
C GLU A 499 11.93 2.76 -19.28
N VAL A 500 11.13 3.00 -18.25
CA VAL A 500 11.49 3.87 -17.12
C VAL A 500 12.65 3.28 -16.32
N ASP A 501 12.64 1.98 -16.07
CA ASP A 501 13.74 1.32 -15.36
C ASP A 501 15.06 1.44 -16.12
N ARG A 502 15.04 1.18 -17.43
CA ARG A 502 16.20 1.36 -18.31
C ARG A 502 16.69 2.81 -18.35
N ALA A 503 15.77 3.78 -18.33
CA ALA A 503 16.07 5.21 -18.38
C ALA A 503 16.39 5.83 -17.00
N THR A 504 16.37 5.05 -15.92
CA THR A 504 16.81 5.48 -14.60
C THR A 504 18.31 5.84 -14.63
N SER A 505 18.71 6.85 -13.86
CA SER A 505 20.11 7.30 -13.81
C SER A 505 21.04 6.19 -13.31
N GLU A 506 22.28 6.14 -13.80
CA GLU A 506 23.25 5.13 -13.36
C GLU A 506 23.54 5.22 -11.86
N ILE A 507 23.60 6.44 -11.31
CA ILE A 507 23.77 6.67 -9.86
C ILE A 507 22.63 6.00 -9.07
N ASP A 508 21.39 6.16 -9.53
CA ASP A 508 20.24 5.56 -8.85
C ASP A 508 20.19 4.03 -9.02
N LYS A 509 20.63 3.50 -10.17
CA LYS A 509 20.77 2.05 -10.40
C LYS A 509 21.84 1.45 -9.48
N GLU A 510 23.00 2.10 -9.34
CA GLU A 510 24.07 1.66 -8.44
C GLU A 510 23.59 1.60 -6.99
N LEU A 511 22.84 2.62 -6.54
CA LEU A 511 22.24 2.64 -5.20
C LEU A 511 21.26 1.49 -4.99
N ASP A 512 20.37 1.25 -5.97
CA ASP A 512 19.40 0.16 -5.91
C ASP A 512 20.08 -1.21 -5.92
N ASN A 513 21.09 -1.41 -6.77
CA ASN A 513 21.86 -2.64 -6.87
C ASN A 513 22.62 -2.93 -5.58
N LYS A 514 23.24 -1.89 -4.99
CA LYS A 514 23.92 -2.02 -3.69
C LYS A 514 22.92 -2.43 -2.60
N ALA A 515 21.80 -1.72 -2.47
CA ALA A 515 20.76 -2.05 -1.49
C ALA A 515 20.19 -3.46 -1.71
N HIS A 516 20.02 -3.88 -2.97
CA HIS A 516 19.57 -5.23 -3.31
C HIS A 516 20.60 -6.29 -2.89
N SER A 517 21.89 -6.09 -3.18
CA SER A 517 22.95 -7.01 -2.80
C SER A 517 23.05 -7.21 -1.28
N GLU A 518 22.93 -6.12 -0.50
CA GLU A 518 22.88 -6.17 0.97
C GLU A 518 21.64 -6.94 1.46
N SER A 519 20.53 -6.87 0.74
CA SER A 519 19.30 -7.60 1.11
C SER A 519 19.36 -9.11 0.87
N LEU A 520 20.32 -9.59 0.08
CA LEU A 520 20.53 -11.01 -0.21
C LEU A 520 21.38 -11.72 0.86
N GLU A 521 21.99 -10.97 1.78
CA GLU A 521 22.72 -11.56 2.90
C GLU A 521 21.79 -12.41 3.77
N LYS A 522 22.09 -13.70 3.89
CA LYS A 522 21.27 -14.63 4.66
C LYS A 522 21.45 -14.38 6.16
N SER A 523 20.45 -13.75 6.76
CA SER A 523 20.26 -13.73 8.21
C SER A 523 19.66 -15.05 8.67
N THR A 524 20.22 -15.63 9.74
CA THR A 524 19.74 -16.87 10.35
C THR A 524 18.76 -16.66 11.50
N ILE A 525 18.52 -15.40 11.89
CA ILE A 525 17.70 -15.05 13.05
C ILE A 525 16.36 -14.48 12.61
N CYS A 526 16.39 -13.44 11.78
CA CYS A 526 15.19 -12.75 11.30
C CYS A 526 15.34 -12.41 9.80
N PRO A 527 14.28 -12.57 8.97
CA PRO A 527 14.31 -12.18 7.56
C PRO A 527 14.64 -10.70 7.36
N HIS A 528 15.34 -10.36 6.28
CA HIS A 528 15.62 -8.97 5.92
C HIS A 528 14.31 -8.16 5.78
N PRO A 529 14.23 -6.87 6.18
CA PRO A 529 13.01 -6.05 6.15
C PRO A 529 12.21 -6.08 4.84
N ASN A 530 12.88 -6.13 3.68
CA ASN A 530 12.23 -6.24 2.37
C ASN A 530 11.31 -7.48 2.26
N ASN A 531 11.62 -8.56 2.97
CA ASN A 531 10.81 -9.78 2.98
C ASN A 531 9.66 -9.75 3.99
N LEU A 532 9.57 -8.70 4.83
CA LEU A 532 8.50 -8.57 5.82
C LEU A 532 7.24 -7.89 5.25
N PHE A 533 7.29 -7.30 4.05
CA PHE A 533 6.11 -6.73 3.41
C PHE A 533 5.07 -7.79 2.98
N GLU A 534 5.53 -8.89 2.38
CA GLU A 534 4.68 -9.98 1.89
C GLU A 534 3.83 -10.58 3.04
N PRO A 535 4.41 -11.00 4.19
CA PRO A 535 3.60 -11.59 5.26
C PRO A 535 2.72 -10.58 6.02
N THR A 536 2.98 -9.27 5.93
CA THR A 536 2.19 -8.24 6.64
C THR A 536 1.21 -7.49 5.75
N THR A 537 0.98 -7.95 4.51
CA THR A 537 0.06 -7.31 3.57
C THR A 537 -1.09 -8.26 3.22
N LEU A 538 -2.32 -7.89 3.57
CA LEU A 538 -3.51 -8.67 3.25
C LEU A 538 -3.93 -8.47 1.79
N LEU A 539 -4.68 -9.43 1.23
CA LEU A 539 -5.27 -9.33 -0.11
C LEU A 539 -6.09 -8.04 -0.31
N GLY A 540 -6.78 -7.59 0.73
CA GLY A 540 -7.56 -6.34 0.73
C GLY A 540 -6.74 -5.07 0.47
N ALA A 541 -5.42 -5.10 0.69
CA ALA A 541 -4.53 -3.98 0.38
C ALA A 541 -4.42 -3.73 -1.12
N ARG A 542 -4.57 -4.77 -1.95
CA ARG A 542 -4.36 -4.73 -3.42
C ARG A 542 -2.99 -4.17 -3.80
N ASP A 543 -1.96 -4.61 -3.07
CA ASP A 543 -0.58 -4.20 -3.26
C ASP A 543 0.18 -5.18 -4.17
N ALA A 544 1.48 -4.96 -4.36
CA ALA A 544 2.32 -5.77 -5.26
C ALA A 544 2.66 -7.14 -4.66
N VAL A 545 2.40 -7.34 -3.37
CA VAL A 545 2.56 -8.59 -2.63
C VAL A 545 1.36 -8.77 -1.72
N ASP A 546 1.04 -10.02 -1.43
CA ASP A 546 0.08 -10.41 -0.41
C ASP A 546 0.57 -11.67 0.33
N LEU A 547 -0.05 -11.95 1.46
CA LEU A 547 0.40 -13.00 2.37
C LEU A 547 -0.05 -14.42 2.01
N GLU A 548 -0.95 -14.63 1.03
CA GLU A 548 -1.66 -15.92 0.84
C GLU A 548 -0.69 -17.08 0.61
N ARG A 549 0.37 -16.87 -0.19
CA ARG A 549 1.36 -17.92 -0.44
C ARG A 549 2.15 -18.26 0.83
N LEU A 550 2.52 -17.25 1.62
CA LEU A 550 3.31 -17.45 2.84
C LEU A 550 2.47 -18.04 3.96
N GLU A 551 1.21 -17.62 4.08
CA GLU A 551 0.19 -18.21 4.96
C GLU A 551 0.11 -19.71 4.72
N PHE A 552 -0.08 -20.15 3.47
CA PHE A 552 -0.16 -21.57 3.14
C PHE A 552 1.06 -22.39 3.61
N TYR A 553 2.28 -21.88 3.39
CA TYR A 553 3.51 -22.53 3.85
C TYR A 553 3.63 -22.52 5.37
N GLY A 554 3.28 -21.40 5.99
CA GLY A 554 3.33 -21.20 7.44
C GLY A 554 2.35 -22.09 8.18
N ASP A 555 1.09 -22.13 7.73
CA ASP A 555 0.02 -22.95 8.26
C ASP A 555 0.38 -24.45 8.20
N SER A 556 0.84 -24.91 7.04
CA SER A 556 1.30 -26.30 6.86
C SER A 556 2.44 -26.66 7.84
N PHE A 557 3.40 -25.75 8.00
CA PHE A 557 4.54 -25.97 8.89
C PHE A 557 4.14 -25.90 10.36
N LEU A 558 3.28 -24.94 10.74
CA LEU A 558 2.74 -24.78 12.09
C LEU A 558 2.00 -26.04 12.52
N HIS A 559 1.07 -26.52 11.69
CA HIS A 559 0.32 -27.75 11.94
C HIS A 559 1.23 -28.97 12.08
N PHE A 560 2.25 -29.07 11.22
CA PHE A 560 3.23 -30.15 11.29
C PHE A 560 4.00 -30.13 12.63
N ILE A 561 4.59 -28.98 12.99
CA ILE A 561 5.37 -28.86 14.23
C ILE A 561 4.51 -28.98 15.48
N ALA A 562 3.30 -28.43 15.49
CA ALA A 562 2.38 -28.56 16.61
C ALA A 562 1.92 -30.01 16.82
N THR A 563 1.57 -30.72 15.74
CA THR A 563 1.20 -32.15 15.78
C THR A 563 2.34 -32.96 16.37
N LEU A 564 3.56 -32.73 15.88
CA LEU A 564 4.75 -33.32 16.42
C LEU A 564 4.85 -32.99 17.92
N CYS A 565 4.97 -31.71 18.31
CA CYS A 565 5.13 -31.28 19.72
C CYS A 565 4.13 -31.94 20.67
N VAL A 566 2.86 -32.03 20.28
CA VAL A 566 1.82 -32.70 21.06
C VAL A 566 2.07 -34.21 21.14
N TYR A 567 2.36 -34.90 20.04
CA TYR A 567 2.68 -36.33 20.06
C TYR A 567 3.85 -36.67 21.00
N GLY A 568 4.94 -35.89 20.97
CA GLY A 568 6.13 -36.20 21.78
C GLY A 568 6.04 -35.82 23.26
N THR A 569 5.21 -34.85 23.63
CA THR A 569 5.12 -34.34 25.02
C THR A 569 3.98 -34.95 25.83
N ASN A 570 3.17 -35.84 25.23
CA ASN A 570 2.05 -36.50 25.90
C ASN A 570 2.31 -38.01 26.07
N PRO A 571 1.61 -38.67 27.02
CA PRO A 571 1.71 -40.11 27.23
C PRO A 571 1.34 -40.94 25.98
N GLN A 572 1.92 -42.14 25.86
CA GLN A 572 1.75 -43.02 24.67
C GLN A 572 0.33 -43.55 24.48
N ASP A 573 -0.45 -43.64 25.56
CA ASP A 573 -1.84 -44.07 25.57
C ASP A 573 -2.82 -42.90 25.45
N ALA A 574 -2.31 -41.69 25.19
CA ALA A 574 -3.15 -40.52 24.99
C ALA A 574 -4.07 -40.73 23.78
N ASP A 575 -5.37 -40.53 24.02
CA ASP A 575 -6.39 -40.65 22.99
C ASP A 575 -6.19 -39.61 21.87
N GLU A 576 -6.39 -40.03 20.62
CA GLU A 576 -6.28 -39.20 19.42
C GLU A 576 -7.13 -37.93 19.54
N GLY A 577 -8.32 -38.02 20.14
CA GLY A 577 -9.20 -36.89 20.39
C GLY A 577 -8.61 -35.88 21.38
N CYS A 578 -7.91 -36.35 22.42
CA CYS A 578 -7.22 -35.49 23.37
C CYS A 578 -6.02 -34.78 22.72
N LEU A 579 -5.22 -35.50 21.94
CA LEU A 579 -4.10 -34.94 21.18
C LEU A 579 -4.56 -33.92 20.14
N SER A 580 -5.62 -34.24 19.40
CA SER A 580 -6.23 -33.35 18.41
C SER A 580 -6.79 -32.09 19.04
N SER A 581 -7.42 -32.20 20.22
CA SER A 581 -7.91 -31.07 21.00
C SER A 581 -6.76 -30.16 21.48
N LYS A 582 -5.68 -30.75 22.03
CA LYS A 582 -4.49 -30.02 22.48
C LYS A 582 -3.73 -29.37 21.31
N ARG A 583 -3.67 -30.01 20.15
CA ARG A 583 -3.16 -29.38 18.93
C ARG A 583 -4.05 -28.21 18.50
N GLY A 584 -5.37 -28.45 18.45
CA GLY A 584 -6.35 -27.44 18.05
C GLY A 584 -6.29 -26.19 18.93
N SER A 585 -6.05 -26.31 20.23
CA SER A 585 -5.87 -25.14 21.10
C SER A 585 -4.60 -24.35 20.78
N LEU A 586 -3.49 -25.02 20.43
CA LEU A 586 -2.21 -24.39 20.09
C LEU A 586 -2.20 -23.69 18.72
N VAL A 587 -2.96 -24.20 17.74
CA VAL A 587 -2.96 -23.66 16.37
C VAL A 587 -4.26 -22.95 15.99
N SER A 588 -5.17 -22.75 16.94
CA SER A 588 -6.43 -22.05 16.66
C SER A 588 -6.19 -20.60 16.22
N ASN A 589 -6.98 -20.11 15.26
CA ASN A 589 -6.92 -18.72 14.82
C ASN A 589 -7.15 -17.74 15.99
N ALA A 590 -7.94 -18.12 16.99
CA ALA A 590 -8.13 -17.33 18.20
C ALA A 590 -6.81 -17.16 18.97
N HIS A 591 -6.07 -18.24 19.21
CA HIS A 591 -4.77 -18.18 19.90
C HIS A 591 -3.72 -17.38 19.10
N LEU A 592 -3.66 -17.57 17.78
CA LEU A 592 -2.73 -16.81 16.93
C LEU A 592 -3.10 -15.32 16.87
N CYS A 593 -4.39 -15.00 16.87
CA CYS A 593 -4.87 -13.62 16.99
C CYS A 593 -4.49 -13.02 18.35
N ASP A 594 -4.64 -13.76 19.45
CA ASP A 594 -4.23 -13.32 20.78
C ASP A 594 -2.72 -13.00 20.82
N ILE A 595 -1.87 -13.87 20.23
CA ILE A 595 -0.44 -13.61 20.06
C ILE A 595 -0.19 -12.30 19.30
N ALA A 596 -0.86 -12.11 18.16
CA ALA A 596 -0.72 -10.89 17.35
C ALA A 596 -1.17 -9.63 18.13
N CYS A 597 -2.21 -9.74 18.96
CA CYS A 597 -2.71 -8.64 19.78
C CYS A 597 -1.78 -8.31 20.95
N ASP A 598 -1.31 -9.33 21.66
CA ASP A 598 -0.40 -9.22 22.79
C ASP A 598 0.91 -8.56 22.34
N LEU A 599 1.45 -8.98 21.19
CA LEU A 599 2.67 -8.41 20.61
C LEU A 599 2.45 -7.09 19.85
N LYS A 600 1.20 -6.61 19.76
CA LYS A 600 0.78 -5.44 18.96
C LYS A 600 1.17 -5.51 17.49
N TRP A 601 1.26 -6.70 16.92
CA TRP A 601 1.63 -6.87 15.52
C TRP A 601 0.55 -6.41 14.53
N TYR A 602 -0.67 -6.16 15.00
CA TYR A 602 -1.68 -5.45 14.21
C TYR A 602 -1.17 -4.10 13.69
N GLU A 603 -0.20 -3.47 14.35
CA GLU A 603 0.45 -2.22 13.90
C GLU A 603 1.23 -2.40 12.59
N TYR A 604 1.66 -3.61 12.26
CA TYR A 604 2.43 -3.89 11.04
C TYR A 604 1.55 -4.37 9.88
N CYS A 605 0.28 -4.69 10.15
CA CYS A 605 -0.65 -5.25 9.18
C CYS A 605 -1.23 -4.17 8.25
N THR A 606 -1.09 -4.39 6.94
CA THR A 606 -1.72 -3.54 5.90
C THR A 606 -2.94 -4.25 5.34
N GLY A 607 -4.15 -3.80 5.70
CA GLY A 607 -5.39 -4.51 5.38
C GLY A 607 -6.25 -3.95 4.25
N GLN A 608 -6.01 -2.71 3.82
CA GLN A 608 -6.89 -2.01 2.87
C GLN A 608 -6.10 -1.16 1.87
N THR A 609 -6.70 -0.93 0.71
CA THR A 609 -6.12 -0.03 -0.30
C THR A 609 -6.03 1.40 0.25
N PHE A 610 -4.86 2.02 0.12
CA PHE A 610 -4.66 3.41 0.52
C PHE A 610 -5.37 4.38 -0.42
N SER A 611 -6.13 5.31 0.17
CA SER A 611 -6.88 6.35 -0.51
C SER A 611 -6.53 7.67 0.17
N PRO A 612 -5.74 8.56 -0.45
CA PRO A 612 -5.31 9.81 0.18
C PRO A 612 -6.47 10.65 0.72
N PRO A 613 -7.60 10.86 0.00
CA PRO A 613 -8.71 11.64 0.54
C PRO A 613 -9.25 11.08 1.86
N GLU A 614 -9.27 9.76 2.03
CA GLU A 614 -9.91 9.07 3.16
C GLU A 614 -8.97 8.74 4.31
N HIS A 615 -7.68 8.51 4.02
CA HIS A 615 -6.75 7.94 5.00
C HIS A 615 -5.58 8.86 5.34
N PHE A 616 -5.35 9.93 4.58
CA PHE A 616 -4.17 10.77 4.78
C PHE A 616 -4.35 11.78 5.91
N LEU A 617 -3.29 11.95 6.71
CA LEU A 617 -3.10 13.07 7.62
C LEU A 617 -1.80 13.79 7.24
N PRO A 618 -1.82 15.12 7.07
CA PRO A 618 -0.60 15.87 6.80
C PRO A 618 0.34 15.84 8.02
N PRO A 619 1.67 15.93 7.81
CA PRO A 619 2.64 15.98 8.91
C PRO A 619 2.30 17.08 9.93
N CYS A 620 2.49 16.80 11.22
CA CYS A 620 2.16 17.66 12.37
C CYS A 620 0.67 17.88 12.68
N TYR A 621 -0.26 17.23 11.94
CA TYR A 621 -1.69 17.31 12.23
C TYR A 621 -2.29 16.01 12.76
N SER A 622 -3.39 16.15 13.49
CA SER A 622 -4.32 15.07 13.86
C SER A 622 -5.76 15.54 13.72
N VAL A 623 -6.71 14.60 13.71
CA VAL A 623 -8.14 14.94 13.71
C VAL A 623 -8.49 15.73 14.99
N ALA A 624 -9.23 16.84 14.84
CA ALA A 624 -9.54 17.78 15.92
C ALA A 624 -10.67 17.28 16.86
N SER A 625 -11.62 16.52 16.32
CA SER A 625 -12.78 16.00 17.06
C SER A 625 -12.81 14.47 17.00
N GLU A 626 -12.78 13.82 18.17
CA GLU A 626 -12.94 12.36 18.31
C GLU A 626 -14.42 11.92 18.24
N ALA A 627 -15.34 12.78 17.73
CA ALA A 627 -16.77 12.50 17.69
C ALA A 627 -17.13 11.27 16.85
N CYS A 628 -16.35 10.94 15.82
CA CYS A 628 -16.45 9.66 15.12
C CYS A 628 -15.58 8.62 15.84
N LYS A 629 -16.23 7.62 16.45
CA LYS A 629 -15.54 6.59 17.26
C LYS A 629 -14.45 5.83 16.50
N TYR A 630 -14.49 5.79 15.16
CA TYR A 630 -13.53 5.07 14.31
C TYR A 630 -13.24 5.80 12.99
N ASP A 631 -12.59 6.96 13.07
CA ASP A 631 -12.13 7.67 11.88
C ASP A 631 -11.10 6.82 11.08
N PRO A 632 -11.27 6.61 9.77
CA PRO A 632 -10.39 5.76 8.97
C PRO A 632 -8.96 6.32 8.80
N ARG A 633 -8.73 7.58 9.18
CA ARG A 633 -7.39 8.20 9.28
C ARG A 633 -6.65 7.81 10.56
N LEU A 634 -7.40 7.42 11.59
CA LEU A 634 -6.88 7.06 12.92
C LEU A 634 -6.97 5.57 13.21
N TYR A 635 -7.90 4.85 12.57
CA TYR A 635 -8.14 3.43 12.80
C TYR A 635 -8.22 2.64 11.50
N THR A 636 -7.74 1.40 11.53
CA THR A 636 -7.89 0.41 10.47
C THR A 636 -8.78 -0.74 10.95
N ARG A 637 -9.52 -1.34 10.01
CA ARG A 637 -10.43 -2.46 10.29
C ARG A 637 -9.73 -3.78 9.94
N LEU A 638 -9.54 -4.62 10.94
CA LEU A 638 -8.96 -5.96 10.77
C LEU A 638 -9.87 -7.01 11.41
N THR A 639 -9.78 -8.24 10.95
CA THR A 639 -10.49 -9.38 11.54
C THR A 639 -9.53 -10.26 12.31
N ASP A 640 -10.03 -11.01 13.29
CA ASP A 640 -9.23 -11.96 14.06
C ASP A 640 -8.56 -12.98 13.14
N LYS A 641 -9.28 -13.43 12.10
CA LYS A 641 -8.74 -14.31 11.05
C LYS A 641 -7.56 -13.64 10.35
N SER A 642 -7.70 -12.40 9.89
CA SER A 642 -6.61 -11.70 9.19
C SER A 642 -5.33 -11.56 10.01
N LEU A 643 -5.44 -11.42 11.34
CA LEU A 643 -4.28 -11.37 12.23
C LEU A 643 -3.64 -12.75 12.41
N ALA A 644 -4.45 -13.81 12.50
CA ALA A 644 -3.95 -15.18 12.53
C ALA A 644 -3.21 -15.54 11.22
N ASP A 645 -3.83 -15.27 10.07
CA ASP A 645 -3.25 -15.52 8.74
C ASP A 645 -1.90 -14.77 8.59
N MET A 646 -1.77 -13.56 9.15
CA MET A 646 -0.51 -12.80 9.21
C MET A 646 0.56 -13.49 10.06
N VAL A 647 0.21 -14.07 11.21
CA VAL A 647 1.17 -14.81 12.06
C VAL A 647 1.67 -16.07 11.34
N GLU A 648 0.77 -16.80 10.69
CA GLU A 648 1.12 -17.95 9.84
C GLU A 648 2.04 -17.53 8.71
N ALA A 649 1.70 -16.45 8.00
CA ALA A 649 2.53 -15.92 6.93
C ALA A 649 3.93 -15.50 7.42
N LEU A 650 4.05 -14.93 8.62
CA LEU A 650 5.35 -14.63 9.24
C LEU A 650 6.14 -15.91 9.49
N ILE A 651 5.52 -16.99 10.00
CA ILE A 651 6.17 -18.30 10.16
C ILE A 651 6.66 -18.81 8.79
N GLY A 652 5.83 -18.74 7.75
CA GLY A 652 6.19 -19.10 6.38
C GLY A 652 7.36 -18.27 5.83
N CYS A 653 7.37 -16.96 6.10
CA CYS A 653 8.46 -16.07 5.72
C CYS A 653 9.79 -16.48 6.39
N PHE A 654 9.76 -16.74 7.70
CA PHE A 654 10.93 -17.19 8.46
C PHE A 654 11.47 -18.51 7.90
N LEU A 655 10.58 -19.47 7.63
CA LEU A 655 10.94 -20.77 7.07
C LEU A 655 11.63 -20.64 5.71
N LEU A 656 11.06 -19.85 4.78
CA LEU A 656 11.58 -19.74 3.42
C LEU A 656 12.81 -18.85 3.31
N ARG A 657 12.92 -17.78 4.11
CA ARG A 657 13.98 -16.76 3.98
C ARG A 657 15.14 -16.96 4.94
N SER A 658 14.87 -17.38 6.17
CA SER A 658 15.87 -17.55 7.24
C SER A 658 16.14 -19.02 7.59
N GLY A 659 15.32 -19.94 7.06
CA GLY A 659 15.48 -21.38 7.21
C GLY A 659 14.84 -21.93 8.48
N LEU A 660 14.97 -23.25 8.63
CA LEU A 660 14.28 -24.02 9.66
C LEU A 660 14.61 -23.57 11.08
N SER A 661 15.89 -23.27 11.36
CA SER A 661 16.32 -22.82 12.68
C SER A 661 15.63 -21.53 13.13
N ALA A 662 15.44 -20.58 12.22
CA ALA A 662 14.79 -19.31 12.53
C ALA A 662 13.29 -19.51 12.79
N ALA A 663 12.62 -20.31 11.95
CA ALA A 663 11.21 -20.64 12.10
C ALA A 663 10.93 -21.35 13.44
N PHE A 664 11.79 -22.28 13.86
CA PHE A 664 11.67 -22.92 15.17
C PHE A 664 11.85 -21.94 16.33
N ASN A 665 12.83 -21.02 16.25
CA ASN A 665 13.02 -20.02 17.29
C ASN A 665 11.80 -19.09 17.40
N LEU A 666 11.15 -18.77 16.27
CA LEU A 666 9.90 -18.01 16.26
C LEU A 666 8.74 -18.78 16.90
N LEU A 667 8.55 -20.06 16.57
CA LEU A 667 7.53 -20.91 17.20
C LEU A 667 7.78 -21.12 18.70
N HIS A 668 9.05 -21.18 19.12
CA HIS A 668 9.41 -21.23 20.53
C HIS A 668 9.07 -19.93 21.24
N TYR A 669 9.34 -18.79 20.59
CA TYR A 669 8.98 -17.47 21.10
C TYR A 669 7.46 -17.31 21.29
N PHE A 670 6.64 -17.88 20.39
CA PHE A 670 5.19 -17.98 20.56
C PHE A 670 4.72 -18.97 21.63
N GLN A 671 5.64 -19.71 22.27
CA GLN A 671 5.34 -20.79 23.22
C GLN A 671 4.54 -21.96 22.63
N ILE A 672 4.47 -22.06 21.30
CA ILE A 672 3.88 -23.20 20.59
C ILE A 672 4.85 -24.38 20.62
N CYS A 673 6.15 -24.11 20.48
CA CYS A 673 7.20 -25.11 20.64
C CYS A 673 7.86 -24.97 22.03
N PRO A 674 7.88 -26.02 22.86
CA PRO A 674 8.41 -25.93 24.24
C PRO A 674 9.93 -25.75 24.30
N VAL A 675 10.65 -25.96 23.19
CA VAL A 675 12.11 -26.06 23.18
C VAL A 675 12.73 -25.23 22.06
N SER A 676 13.79 -24.49 22.37
CA SER A 676 14.55 -23.68 21.40
C SER A 676 15.37 -24.55 20.44
N TRP A 677 15.68 -24.04 19.23
CA TRP A 677 16.53 -24.76 18.27
C TRP A 677 17.91 -25.10 18.84
N SER A 678 18.49 -24.23 19.67
CA SER A 678 19.80 -24.45 20.28
C SER A 678 19.79 -25.64 21.26
N THR A 679 18.71 -25.78 22.03
CA THR A 679 18.48 -26.91 22.92
C THR A 679 18.28 -28.18 22.10
N LEU A 680 17.45 -28.12 21.04
CA LEU A 680 17.26 -29.25 20.13
C LEU A 680 18.60 -29.69 19.50
N LYS A 681 19.46 -28.72 19.15
CA LYS A 681 20.73 -29.01 18.49
C LYS A 681 21.77 -29.63 19.40
N ASN A 682 21.76 -29.26 20.67
CA ASN A 682 22.76 -29.66 21.67
C ASN A 682 22.31 -30.86 22.50
N ASP A 683 21.08 -31.36 22.34
CA ASP A 683 20.60 -32.56 23.01
C ASP A 683 21.26 -33.82 22.45
N LYS A 684 22.48 -34.08 22.91
CA LYS A 684 23.27 -35.28 22.56
C LYS A 684 22.74 -36.56 23.21
N HIS A 685 21.87 -36.44 24.21
CA HIS A 685 21.38 -37.55 25.04
C HIS A 685 19.89 -37.80 24.91
N TYR A 686 19.20 -37.14 23.97
CA TYR A 686 17.79 -37.34 23.66
C TYR A 686 16.87 -37.24 24.89
N LYS A 687 17.20 -36.32 25.80
CA LYS A 687 16.42 -36.08 27.03
C LYS A 687 15.16 -35.28 26.77
N VAL A 688 15.14 -34.52 25.68
CA VAL A 688 13.91 -33.90 25.20
C VAL A 688 13.12 -34.99 24.50
N GLU A 689 12.01 -35.42 25.10
CA GLU A 689 11.13 -36.51 24.62
C GLU A 689 10.42 -36.17 23.28
N ALA A 690 11.03 -35.38 22.41
CA ALA A 690 10.52 -35.00 21.09
C ALA A 690 11.12 -35.91 19.99
N PRO A 691 10.41 -36.96 19.52
CA PRO A 691 10.91 -37.97 18.58
C PRO A 691 11.41 -37.43 17.24
N TRP A 692 11.10 -36.19 16.88
CA TRP A 692 11.47 -35.61 15.59
C TRP A 692 12.84 -34.89 15.56
N HIS A 693 13.58 -34.84 16.67
CA HIS A 693 14.99 -34.40 16.66
C HIS A 693 15.82 -35.10 15.58
N PHE A 694 15.49 -36.36 15.29
CA PHE A 694 16.14 -37.17 14.25
C PHE A 694 15.90 -36.65 12.82
N PHE A 695 14.73 -36.08 12.51
CA PHE A 695 14.44 -35.52 11.18
C PHE A 695 15.23 -34.25 10.89
N LEU A 696 15.66 -33.54 11.93
CA LEU A 696 16.32 -32.24 11.85
C LEU A 696 17.86 -32.35 11.77
N GLN A 697 18.44 -33.53 12.06
CA GLN A 697 19.89 -33.74 12.11
C GLN A 697 20.38 -35.09 11.54
N PRO A 698 20.41 -35.24 10.20
CA PRO A 698 20.80 -36.51 9.56
C PRO A 698 22.25 -36.96 9.85
N LYS A 699 23.17 -36.01 10.10
CA LYS A 699 24.62 -36.27 10.23
C LYS A 699 25.04 -36.83 11.60
N LEU A 700 24.31 -36.50 12.68
CA LEU A 700 24.59 -37.02 14.03
C LEU A 700 24.10 -38.46 14.20
N TYR A 701 23.08 -38.85 13.43
CA TYR A 701 22.55 -40.22 13.41
C TYR A 701 23.53 -41.25 12.83
N SER A 702 24.50 -40.83 12.01
CA SER A 702 25.58 -41.70 11.55
C SER A 702 26.74 -41.84 12.54
N GLU A 703 26.98 -40.83 13.39
CA GLU A 703 28.18 -40.77 14.26
C GLU A 703 27.96 -41.41 15.65
N LEU A 704 26.73 -41.40 16.19
CA LEU A 704 26.39 -42.01 17.49
C LEU A 704 26.35 -43.55 17.50
N ASN A 705 26.66 -44.20 16.37
CA ASN A 705 26.73 -45.66 16.25
C ASN A 705 28.12 -46.27 16.55
N CYS A 706 29.09 -45.49 17.04
CA CYS A 706 30.32 -46.02 17.64
C CYS A 706 30.28 -45.90 19.17
N GLY A 707 29.38 -46.62 19.82
CA GLY A 707 29.44 -46.88 21.26
C GLY A 707 28.13 -46.66 22.02
N ASN A 708 27.45 -47.77 22.35
CA ASN A 708 26.64 -48.04 23.55
C ASN A 708 26.04 -46.84 24.33
N ALA A 709 25.34 -45.91 23.69
CA ALA A 709 24.66 -44.82 24.39
C ALA A 709 23.30 -44.42 23.78
N LEU A 710 22.58 -45.36 23.18
CA LEU A 710 21.12 -45.27 23.15
C LEU A 710 20.60 -45.75 24.50
N ASN A 711 20.73 -44.93 25.53
CA ASN A 711 19.77 -45.00 26.63
C ASN A 711 18.44 -44.62 26.01
N ALA A 712 17.62 -45.63 25.78
CA ALA A 712 16.22 -45.50 25.40
C ALA A 712 15.58 -44.43 26.29
N SER A 713 15.16 -43.31 25.70
CA SER A 713 14.03 -42.57 26.25
C SER A 713 12.92 -43.60 26.47
N CYS A 714 12.33 -43.64 27.66
CA CYS A 714 11.29 -44.56 28.14
C CYS A 714 10.17 -44.89 27.11
N ARG A 715 10.47 -45.65 26.07
CA ARG A 715 9.60 -46.02 24.93
C ARG A 715 9.68 -47.50 24.57
N SER A 716 10.30 -48.29 25.43
CA SER A 716 10.37 -49.75 25.33
C SER A 716 10.06 -50.29 26.73
N LEU A 717 8.88 -50.88 26.90
CA LEU A 717 8.80 -52.12 27.67
C LEU A 717 9.95 -52.98 27.16
N HIS A 718 10.79 -53.56 28.03
CA HIS A 718 11.95 -54.39 27.62
C HIS A 718 11.56 -55.37 26.50
N ILE A 719 11.80 -55.00 25.23
CA ILE A 719 11.54 -55.85 24.07
C ILE A 719 12.76 -56.75 23.95
N SER A 720 12.57 -58.06 24.04
CA SER A 720 13.67 -59.02 23.92
C SER A 720 14.24 -59.00 22.50
N LYS A 721 15.54 -59.30 22.36
CA LYS A 721 16.21 -59.40 21.05
C LYS A 721 15.52 -60.39 20.11
N GLU A 722 14.84 -61.39 20.67
CA GLU A 722 14.09 -62.41 19.92
C GLU A 722 12.90 -61.80 19.19
N ILE A 723 12.14 -60.89 19.83
CA ILE A 723 10.98 -60.25 19.23
C ILE A 723 11.40 -59.31 18.08
N ILE A 724 12.55 -58.62 18.23
CA ILE A 724 13.11 -57.78 17.16
C ILE A 724 13.48 -58.63 15.93
N LEU A 725 14.07 -59.81 16.15
CA LEU A 725 14.38 -60.76 15.09
C LEU A 725 13.12 -61.28 14.39
N GLU A 726 12.07 -61.60 15.16
CA GLU A 726 10.79 -62.06 14.63
C GLU A 726 10.10 -60.98 13.78
N LEU A 727 10.07 -59.73 14.26
CA LEU A 727 9.53 -58.59 13.50
C LEU A 727 10.31 -58.34 12.21
N ASN A 728 11.65 -58.44 12.25
CA ASN A 728 12.47 -58.29 11.06
C ASN A 728 12.21 -59.38 10.03
N GLN A 729 12.00 -60.64 10.45
CA GLN A 729 11.60 -61.72 9.55
C GLN A 729 10.20 -61.47 8.98
N ARG A 730 9.26 -61.06 9.82
CA ARG A 730 7.86 -60.78 9.43
C ARG A 730 7.76 -59.66 8.39
N PHE A 731 8.54 -58.60 8.53
CA PHE A 731 8.52 -57.45 7.62
C PHE A 731 9.62 -57.49 6.53
N PHE A 732 10.41 -58.57 6.44
CA PHE A 732 11.55 -58.66 5.53
C PHE A 732 11.17 -58.35 4.07
N HIS A 733 10.12 -59.01 3.56
CA HIS A 733 9.66 -58.83 2.17
C HIS A 733 9.12 -57.41 1.92
N LEU A 734 8.55 -56.77 2.95
CA LEU A 734 8.06 -55.39 2.83
C LEU A 734 9.24 -54.41 2.74
N GLN A 735 10.26 -54.57 3.59
CA GLN A 735 11.46 -53.75 3.55
C GLN A 735 12.23 -53.91 2.24
N GLU A 736 12.32 -55.14 1.72
CA GLU A 736 12.91 -55.43 0.42
C GLU A 736 12.17 -54.71 -0.72
N LYS A 737 10.83 -54.73 -0.72
CA LYS A 737 10.01 -53.99 -1.69
C LYS A 737 10.12 -52.48 -1.55
N LEU A 738 10.25 -51.96 -0.33
CA LEU A 738 10.45 -50.52 -0.06
C LEU A 738 11.83 -50.04 -0.49
N GLY A 739 12.81 -50.95 -0.63
CA GLY A 739 14.19 -50.61 -1.01
C GLY A 739 15.02 -50.00 0.11
N TYR A 740 14.53 -50.04 1.36
CA TYR A 740 15.29 -49.62 2.54
C TYR A 740 14.89 -50.43 3.79
N TYR A 741 15.83 -50.57 4.72
CA TYR A 741 15.64 -51.32 5.97
C TYR A 741 15.53 -50.35 7.15
N PHE A 742 14.57 -50.63 8.04
CA PHE A 742 14.35 -49.87 9.26
C PHE A 742 15.42 -50.23 10.31
N LYS A 743 15.98 -49.21 10.98
CA LYS A 743 16.90 -49.44 12.10
C LYS A 743 16.18 -49.77 13.42
N GLY A 744 14.96 -49.27 13.59
CA GLY A 744 14.03 -49.64 14.66
C GLY A 744 12.79 -50.24 14.03
N ILE A 745 12.71 -51.58 14.01
CA ILE A 745 11.63 -52.32 13.35
C ILE A 745 10.30 -52.18 14.12
N GLU A 746 10.38 -51.77 15.38
CA GLU A 746 9.25 -51.52 16.28
C GLU A 746 8.39 -50.37 15.76
N LEU A 747 8.99 -49.33 15.15
CA LEU A 747 8.26 -48.22 14.53
C LEU A 747 7.43 -48.67 13.33
N LEU A 748 7.96 -49.64 12.56
CA LEU A 748 7.21 -50.25 11.46
C LEU A 748 6.08 -51.14 12.01
N ALA A 749 6.32 -51.84 13.13
CA ALA A 749 5.29 -52.63 13.79
C ALA A 749 4.14 -51.75 14.31
N GLU A 750 4.44 -50.61 14.93
CA GLU A 750 3.49 -49.60 15.38
C GLU A 750 2.66 -49.04 14.20
N ALA A 751 3.33 -48.59 13.14
CA ALA A 751 2.69 -48.04 11.94
C ALA A 751 1.77 -49.05 11.21
N MET A 752 2.02 -50.35 11.38
CA MET A 752 1.21 -51.42 10.78
C MET A 752 0.15 -51.98 11.74
N THR A 753 0.07 -51.48 12.98
CA THR A 753 -0.87 -51.97 14.00
C THR A 753 -2.15 -51.12 14.02
N HIS A 754 -3.29 -51.77 13.73
CA HIS A 754 -4.61 -51.13 13.75
C HIS A 754 -5.16 -50.96 15.17
N GLN A 755 -5.98 -49.92 15.40
CA GLN A 755 -6.60 -49.58 16.70
C GLN A 755 -7.37 -50.74 17.35
N SER A 756 -7.96 -51.60 16.53
CA SER A 756 -8.72 -52.79 16.97
C SER A 756 -7.84 -54.01 17.32
N SER A 757 -6.52 -53.92 17.12
CA SER A 757 -5.59 -55.02 17.37
C SER A 757 -5.29 -55.15 18.86
N ILE A 758 -5.27 -56.40 19.35
CA ILE A 758 -4.80 -56.74 20.71
C ILE A 758 -3.34 -56.33 20.89
N ASN A 759 -2.57 -56.32 19.79
CA ASN A 759 -1.16 -55.97 19.81
C ASN A 759 -0.89 -54.49 20.10
N LYS A 760 -1.94 -53.64 20.16
CA LYS A 760 -1.77 -52.21 20.50
C LYS A 760 -1.16 -51.98 21.87
N GLN A 761 -1.38 -52.90 22.81
CA GLN A 761 -0.81 -52.82 24.17
C GLN A 761 0.71 -53.01 24.18
N TYR A 762 1.27 -53.62 23.13
CA TYR A 762 2.70 -53.89 23.03
C TYR A 762 3.44 -52.87 22.17
N TRP A 763 2.81 -52.41 21.07
CA TRP A 763 3.49 -51.60 20.04
C TRP A 763 2.88 -50.21 19.84
N GLY A 764 1.76 -49.87 20.47
CA GLY A 764 0.97 -48.71 20.05
C GLY A 764 0.17 -49.00 18.77
N ASN A 765 -0.25 -47.96 18.06
CA ASN A 765 -1.03 -48.10 16.83
C ASN A 765 -0.80 -46.89 15.90
N TYR A 766 -1.25 -46.98 14.65
CA TYR A 766 -1.00 -45.91 13.67
C TYR A 766 -1.80 -44.60 13.87
N GLN A 767 -2.79 -44.56 14.78
CA GLN A 767 -3.62 -43.35 14.97
C GLN A 767 -2.96 -42.29 15.85
N SER A 768 -2.02 -42.68 16.71
CA SER A 768 -1.19 -41.75 17.47
C SER A 768 -0.22 -41.03 16.56
#